data_AF-A0A4Q0SZ12-F1
#
_entry.id   AF-A0A4Q0SZ12-F1
#
_cell.length_a   1.000
_cell.length_b   1.000
_cell.length_c   1.000
_cell.angle_alpha   90.00
_cell.angle_beta   90.00
_cell.angle_gamma   90.00
#
_symmetry.space_group_name_H-M   'P 1'
#
loop_
_entity.id
_entity.type
_entity.pdbx_description
1 polymer ?
#
loop_
_entity_poly.entity_id
_entity_poly.type
_entity_poly.pdbx_seq_one_letter_code
_entity_poly.pdbx_strand_id
1 'polypeptide(L)'
;MLNRCLYGFGDFELDPEQGTLSRDNRLVGLPPKAISILAVLVERHGEMVSKQTLMKLVWPETFVEEGNLTQNISLLRKELGKTSSGGDYIQTLPKRGYRLAVPVVDLDRLGISSQGFQPTLAAEGAFADREIEASSPTQSRSRIYRLVTGLAACVCIALLLLGLWTWRVALSRPMMSGYVQITHDGLVKRGHMIAEGGPDAALFTDGVNVYFTEGSTDALQLAEVSVHGGETARIPLGISQPQLLDLARSRSEMLVSDGVNPSPFSTLWALSVPGGAARQLNGVKGRDASWSPNGELLAYLQGADLYVANGDGTGAKKISTLSGPGWMPRWSPDGKLIRLSVFDLRSASLALWEIGADGHGLRRLLKGWNSKDGPMDVCCGSWTPDGRDFVFQTRRLGRSEIWSMPSQPSLLPSAMKWVDKDVNEPVQLTGGQLSSLAPVLSPDGRKLFVIGQQLRSEMERFDSRTKQFVPYGSPPLRGISADFIDISRDGEWLAYVDFPGGSLWRCRTDGSDRLQLTSPPLQVMVPFWSPDANQIVFYGYKGGQKPQAYVISGEGGEARPAQPAGGNQMSTNWSPDGMSLMYSDFPFFVPDPSVIGIHVLNVKTQTVETLPGSKGMFAGAWSPDGTHAAAWGANGRDLMLYDFKSRKWEQIATGGGFPTWSRDGLYLFFVRQGDDPAIMRVRLSDRQVKEVASLKGIGLAGRLAGIAFSLTPDGDPLVLRDVGTQEIYALDWHGH
;
A
#
# COMPACT_ATOMS: atom_id res chain seq x y z
N MET A 1 1.15 33.67 -26.86
CA MET A 1 2.12 34.19 -27.84
C MET A 1 3.22 34.85 -27.03
N LEU A 2 4.36 34.20 -26.89
CA LEU A 2 5.53 34.70 -26.15
C LEU A 2 6.39 35.47 -27.16
N ASN A 3 6.88 36.65 -26.77
CA ASN A 3 7.88 37.39 -27.54
C ASN A 3 9.22 36.68 -27.37
N ARG A 4 9.96 36.50 -28.47
CA ARG A 4 11.39 36.13 -28.45
C ARG A 4 12.16 37.20 -27.69
N CYS A 5 12.56 36.89 -26.46
CA CYS A 5 13.42 37.71 -25.63
C CYS A 5 14.42 36.81 -24.89
N LEU A 6 15.67 36.81 -25.34
CA LEU A 6 16.81 36.31 -24.58
C LEU A 6 17.16 37.30 -23.45
N TYR A 7 17.28 36.82 -22.22
CA TYR A 7 17.56 37.66 -21.05
C TYR A 7 18.93 37.39 -20.44
N GLY A 8 19.72 38.43 -20.22
CA GLY A 8 20.99 38.37 -19.50
C GLY A 8 20.88 38.93 -18.07
N PHE A 9 21.42 38.24 -17.07
CA PHE A 9 21.48 38.73 -15.69
C PHE A 9 22.66 38.12 -14.92
N GLY A 10 23.52 38.98 -14.36
CA GLY A 10 24.80 38.52 -13.78
C GLY A 10 25.65 37.80 -14.82
N ASP A 11 26.09 36.58 -14.50
CA ASP A 11 26.86 35.71 -15.41
C ASP A 11 25.97 34.77 -16.25
N PHE A 12 24.65 34.94 -16.21
CA PHE A 12 23.68 34.01 -16.78
C PHE A 12 22.92 34.57 -17.97
N GLU A 13 22.64 33.70 -18.93
CA GLU A 13 21.73 33.95 -20.06
C GLU A 13 20.57 32.95 -20.00
N LEU A 14 19.34 33.46 -20.07
CA LEU A 14 18.11 32.66 -20.05
C LEU A 14 17.38 32.81 -21.37
N ASP A 15 17.09 31.67 -22.00
CA ASP A 15 16.16 31.54 -23.13
C ASP A 15 14.86 30.89 -22.63
N PRO A 16 13.78 31.67 -22.39
CA PRO A 16 12.51 31.14 -21.93
C PRO A 16 11.77 30.27 -22.96
N GLU A 17 12.01 30.47 -24.27
CA GLU A 17 11.37 29.69 -25.33
C GLU A 17 11.98 28.29 -25.44
N GLN A 18 13.31 28.19 -25.41
CA GLN A 18 14.00 26.91 -25.42
C GLN A 18 14.04 26.26 -24.04
N GLY A 19 13.70 27.00 -22.99
CA GLY A 19 13.74 26.52 -21.62
C GLY A 19 15.17 26.18 -21.21
N THR A 20 16.14 27.04 -21.53
CA THR A 20 17.56 26.81 -21.23
C THR A 20 18.17 27.98 -20.48
N LEU A 21 19.01 27.65 -19.50
CA LEU A 21 19.86 28.60 -18.78
C LEU A 21 21.33 28.27 -19.10
N SER A 22 22.12 29.26 -19.46
CA SER A 22 23.56 29.14 -19.64
C SER A 22 24.32 30.08 -18.71
N ARG A 23 25.54 29.70 -18.34
CA ARG A 23 26.52 30.52 -17.63
C ARG A 23 27.85 30.41 -18.36
N ASP A 24 28.46 31.53 -18.74
CA ASP A 24 29.72 31.55 -19.52
C ASP A 24 29.68 30.59 -20.74
N ASN A 25 28.55 30.59 -21.46
CA ASN A 25 28.29 29.73 -22.63
C ASN A 25 28.24 28.20 -22.34
N ARG A 26 28.02 27.80 -21.08
CA ARG A 26 27.76 26.41 -20.66
C ARG A 26 26.34 26.25 -20.14
N LEU A 27 25.63 25.22 -20.59
CA LEU A 27 24.28 24.91 -20.11
C LEU A 27 24.28 24.53 -18.63
N VAL A 28 23.37 25.14 -17.87
CA VAL A 28 23.07 24.84 -16.48
C VAL A 28 21.83 23.96 -16.44
N GLY A 29 21.99 22.71 -16.00
CA GLY A 29 20.91 21.73 -15.97
C GLY A 29 19.87 22.04 -14.90
N LEU A 30 18.74 22.63 -15.28
CA LEU A 30 17.61 22.90 -14.40
C LEU A 30 16.34 22.15 -14.85
N PRO A 31 15.51 21.65 -13.92
CA PRO A 31 14.21 21.08 -14.26
C PRO A 31 13.30 22.10 -14.95
N PRO A 32 12.42 21.68 -15.88
CA PRO A 32 11.57 22.61 -16.66
C PRO A 32 10.76 23.59 -15.79
N LYS A 33 10.23 23.13 -14.65
CA LYS A 33 9.45 23.98 -13.73
C LYS A 33 10.30 25.00 -12.98
N ALA A 34 11.55 24.67 -12.66
CA ALA A 34 12.49 25.64 -12.08
C ALA A 34 12.82 26.74 -13.11
N ILE A 35 12.99 26.36 -14.38
CA ILE A 35 13.19 27.31 -15.48
C ILE A 35 11.96 28.19 -15.70
N SER A 36 10.75 27.63 -15.66
CA SER A 36 9.51 28.42 -15.74
C SER A 36 9.38 29.43 -14.59
N ILE A 37 9.76 29.05 -13.36
CA ILE A 37 9.78 30.00 -12.23
C ILE A 37 10.80 31.11 -12.47
N LEU A 38 12.00 30.76 -12.94
CA LEU A 38 13.07 31.71 -13.22
C LEU A 38 12.65 32.69 -14.33
N ALA A 39 12.02 32.20 -15.40
CA ALA A 39 11.47 33.03 -16.48
C ALA A 39 10.48 34.07 -15.94
N VAL A 40 9.52 33.67 -15.11
CA VAL A 40 8.56 34.61 -14.50
C VAL A 40 9.25 35.68 -13.63
N LEU A 41 10.31 35.31 -12.91
CA LEU A 41 11.07 36.24 -12.06
C LEU A 41 11.97 37.20 -12.88
N VAL A 42 12.48 36.75 -14.02
CA VAL A 42 13.32 37.54 -14.94
C VAL A 42 12.46 38.49 -15.78
N GLU A 43 11.31 38.04 -16.27
CA GLU A 43 10.34 38.89 -16.98
C GLU A 43 9.80 40.01 -16.07
N ARG A 44 9.62 39.72 -14.78
CA ARG A 44 9.18 40.67 -13.75
C ARG A 44 10.33 41.12 -12.85
N HIS A 45 11.52 41.29 -13.42
CA HIS A 45 12.71 41.67 -12.67
C HIS A 45 12.51 42.99 -11.92
N GLY A 46 13.06 43.09 -10.71
CA GLY A 46 12.87 44.25 -9.82
C GLY A 46 11.52 44.30 -9.12
N GLU A 47 10.49 43.60 -9.60
CA GLU A 47 9.18 43.50 -8.95
C GLU A 47 9.11 42.34 -7.94
N MET A 48 8.24 42.48 -6.94
CA MET A 48 7.91 41.38 -6.04
C MET A 48 6.81 40.53 -6.67
N VAL A 49 7.09 39.24 -6.88
CA VAL A 49 6.11 38.27 -7.38
C VAL A 49 5.60 37.44 -6.21
N SER A 50 4.29 37.46 -6.00
CA SER A 50 3.66 36.71 -4.91
C SER A 50 3.73 35.21 -5.14
N LYS A 51 3.71 34.41 -4.06
CA LYS A 51 3.66 32.95 -4.15
C LYS A 51 2.46 32.46 -4.96
N GLN A 52 1.28 33.05 -4.74
CA GLN A 52 0.06 32.70 -5.47
C GLN A 52 0.18 32.99 -6.97
N THR A 53 0.82 34.10 -7.33
CA THR A 53 1.08 34.46 -8.72
C THR A 53 2.04 33.47 -9.39
N LEU A 54 3.13 33.09 -8.72
CA LEU A 54 4.06 32.08 -9.23
C LEU A 54 3.39 30.72 -9.38
N MET A 55 2.58 30.31 -8.39
CA MET A 55 1.84 29.05 -8.46
C MET A 55 0.85 29.05 -9.64
N LYS A 56 0.10 30.14 -9.82
CA LYS A 56 -0.88 30.27 -10.91
C LYS A 56 -0.24 30.32 -12.30
N LEU A 57 0.89 31.00 -12.46
CA LEU A 57 1.55 31.15 -13.76
C LEU A 57 2.33 29.89 -14.18
N VAL A 58 2.96 29.20 -13.22
CA VAL A 58 3.80 28.03 -13.51
C VAL A 58 2.99 26.72 -13.52
N TRP A 59 1.87 26.67 -12.80
CA TRP A 59 0.98 25.51 -12.74
C TRP A 59 -0.50 25.91 -12.93
N PRO A 60 -0.91 26.34 -14.13
CA PRO A 60 -2.29 26.81 -14.37
C PRO A 60 -3.36 25.71 -14.25
N GLU A 61 -3.01 24.45 -14.55
CA GLU A 61 -3.92 23.29 -14.60
C GLU A 61 -3.60 22.23 -13.53
N THR A 62 -2.85 22.60 -12.49
CA THR A 62 -2.42 21.63 -11.46
C THR A 62 -2.37 22.29 -10.09
N PHE A 63 -3.06 21.72 -9.12
CA PHE A 63 -2.98 22.17 -7.73
C PHE A 63 -1.65 21.69 -7.13
N VAL A 64 -0.78 22.64 -6.76
CA VAL A 64 0.53 22.36 -6.15
C VAL A 64 0.63 23.01 -4.78
N GLU A 65 1.22 22.31 -3.83
CA GLU A 65 1.47 22.85 -2.49
C GLU A 65 2.64 23.84 -2.50
N GLU A 66 2.64 24.82 -1.57
CA GLU A 66 3.70 25.83 -1.45
C GLU A 66 5.11 25.24 -1.24
N GLY A 67 5.19 24.00 -0.73
CA GLY A 67 6.45 23.27 -0.56
C GLY A 67 7.18 23.05 -1.87
N ASN A 68 6.45 22.78 -2.96
CA ASN A 68 7.04 22.55 -4.29
C ASN A 68 7.68 23.84 -4.84
N LEU A 69 7.00 24.99 -4.68
CA LEU A 69 7.57 26.30 -5.02
C LEU A 69 8.84 26.58 -4.19
N THR A 70 8.81 26.27 -2.89
CA THR A 70 9.95 26.50 -1.98
C THR A 70 11.16 25.65 -2.37
N GLN A 71 10.94 24.39 -2.76
CA GLN A 71 11.99 23.48 -3.22
C GLN A 71 12.65 23.98 -4.52
N ASN A 72 11.84 24.42 -5.50
CA ASN A 72 12.36 24.96 -6.75
C ASN A 72 13.13 26.28 -6.54
N ILE A 73 12.67 27.16 -5.64
CA ILE A 73 13.43 28.37 -5.28
C ILE A 73 14.75 28.01 -4.61
N SER A 74 14.77 26.98 -3.76
CA SER A 74 16.01 26.49 -3.13
C SER A 74 16.99 25.93 -4.16
N LEU A 75 16.49 25.19 -5.16
CA LEU A 75 17.29 24.70 -6.28
C LEU A 75 17.87 25.85 -7.10
N LEU A 76 17.04 26.83 -7.48
CA LEU A 76 17.48 28.00 -8.22
C LEU A 76 18.58 28.77 -7.48
N ARG A 77 18.45 28.95 -6.16
CA ARG A 77 19.51 29.59 -5.35
C ARG A 77 20.81 28.81 -5.33
N LYS A 78 20.73 27.49 -5.27
CA LYS A 78 21.91 26.62 -5.28
C LYS A 78 22.66 26.76 -6.60
N GLU A 79 21.96 26.74 -7.73
CA GLU A 79 22.57 26.78 -9.06
C GLU A 79 23.02 28.19 -9.47
N LEU A 80 22.27 29.24 -9.08
CA LEU A 80 22.66 30.64 -9.33
C LEU A 80 23.80 31.12 -8.40
N GLY A 81 23.92 30.53 -7.21
CA GLY A 81 24.93 30.90 -6.23
C GLY A 81 24.76 32.31 -5.69
N LYS A 82 25.88 32.98 -5.42
CA LYS A 82 25.94 34.37 -4.94
C LYS A 82 26.37 35.31 -6.05
N THR A 83 25.84 36.53 -6.01
CA THR A 83 26.26 37.65 -6.86
C THR A 83 27.70 38.08 -6.52
N SER A 84 28.33 38.85 -7.42
CA SER A 84 29.69 39.40 -7.24
C SER A 84 29.83 40.31 -6.01
N SER A 85 28.70 40.82 -5.49
CA SER A 85 28.62 41.61 -4.24
C SER A 85 28.30 40.75 -3.00
N GLY A 86 28.19 39.43 -3.15
CA GLY A 86 27.97 38.48 -2.05
C GLY A 86 26.50 38.27 -1.62
N GLY A 87 25.54 38.92 -2.27
CA GLY A 87 24.10 38.74 -2.06
C GLY A 87 23.48 37.62 -2.91
N ASP A 88 22.28 37.17 -2.55
CA ASP A 88 21.54 36.13 -3.30
C ASP A 88 20.87 36.70 -4.55
N TYR A 89 20.90 35.96 -5.67
CA TYR A 89 20.18 36.33 -6.90
C TYR A 89 18.67 36.42 -6.71
N ILE A 90 18.08 35.52 -5.92
CA ILE A 90 16.64 35.50 -5.61
C ILE A 90 16.45 35.81 -4.13
N GLN A 91 15.79 36.93 -3.82
CA GLN A 91 15.52 37.37 -2.46
C GLN A 91 14.14 36.89 -2.00
N THR A 92 14.04 36.36 -0.78
CA THR A 92 12.74 36.10 -0.12
C THR A 92 12.28 37.38 0.57
N LEU A 93 11.07 37.82 0.28
CA LEU A 93 10.37 38.86 1.05
C LEU A 93 9.37 38.17 1.98
N PRO A 94 9.63 38.12 3.30
CA PRO A 94 8.81 37.38 4.25
C PRO A 94 7.32 37.74 4.11
N LYS A 95 6.46 36.71 4.04
CA LYS A 95 4.99 36.82 3.89
C LYS A 95 4.50 37.51 2.61
N ARG A 96 5.38 37.86 1.66
CA ARG A 96 5.01 38.59 0.44
C ARG A 96 5.32 37.81 -0.84
N GLY A 97 6.52 37.24 -0.97
CA GLY A 97 6.89 36.49 -2.18
C GLY A 97 8.39 36.49 -2.45
N TYR A 98 8.74 36.44 -3.74
CA TYR A 98 10.13 36.39 -4.21
C TYR A 98 10.39 37.52 -5.22
N ARG A 99 11.66 37.94 -5.30
CA ARG A 99 12.12 38.95 -6.25
C ARG A 99 13.51 38.59 -6.75
N LEU A 100 13.76 38.80 -8.04
CA LEU A 100 15.11 38.76 -8.61
C LEU A 100 15.86 40.06 -8.23
N ALA A 101 16.97 39.93 -7.53
CA ALA A 101 17.69 41.04 -6.91
C ALA A 101 18.89 41.56 -7.74
N VAL A 102 18.92 41.22 -9.03
CA VAL A 102 19.96 41.67 -9.97
C VAL A 102 19.32 42.38 -11.17
N PRO A 103 20.03 43.32 -11.81
CA PRO A 103 19.60 43.90 -13.08
C PRO A 103 19.45 42.82 -14.16
N VAL A 104 18.42 42.94 -15.00
CA VAL A 104 18.19 42.10 -16.17
C VAL A 104 18.31 42.95 -17.42
N VAL A 105 18.97 42.42 -18.43
CA VAL A 105 19.12 43.03 -19.75
C VAL A 105 18.39 42.18 -20.77
N ASP A 106 17.55 42.80 -21.58
CA ASP A 106 16.94 42.17 -22.77
C ASP A 106 17.97 42.19 -23.90
N LEU A 107 18.57 41.03 -24.17
CA LEU A 107 19.68 40.88 -25.12
C LEU A 107 19.20 40.99 -26.57
N ASP A 108 17.94 40.64 -26.84
CA ASP A 108 17.33 40.78 -28.17
C ASP A 108 17.07 42.26 -28.51
N ARG A 109 16.67 43.08 -27.53
CA ARG A 109 16.55 44.54 -27.72
C ARG A 109 17.88 45.25 -27.99
N LEU A 110 19.01 44.67 -27.61
CA LEU A 110 20.35 45.22 -27.87
C LEU A 110 20.97 44.72 -29.18
N GLY A 111 20.32 43.79 -29.90
CA GLY A 111 20.81 43.25 -31.17
C GLY A 111 22.08 42.40 -31.03
N ILE A 112 22.33 41.84 -29.84
CA ILE A 112 23.54 41.06 -29.55
C ILE A 112 23.22 39.57 -29.78
N SER A 113 23.74 38.99 -30.86
CA SER A 113 23.64 37.55 -31.11
C SER A 113 24.52 36.78 -30.10
N SER A 114 24.12 35.56 -29.74
CA SER A 114 24.67 34.67 -28.70
C SER A 114 26.13 34.19 -28.90
N GLN A 115 26.97 34.98 -29.55
CA GLN A 115 28.41 34.76 -29.63
C GLN A 115 29.15 36.04 -29.24
N GLY A 116 29.58 36.08 -27.98
CA GLY A 116 30.64 36.98 -27.51
C GLY A 116 30.16 38.14 -26.64
N PHE A 117 29.83 37.85 -25.38
CA PHE A 117 29.84 38.86 -24.32
C PHE A 117 31.11 38.71 -23.47
N GLN A 118 31.98 39.72 -23.50
CA GLN A 118 33.06 39.91 -22.51
C GLN A 118 32.89 41.30 -21.88
N PRO A 119 32.88 41.44 -20.55
CA PRO A 119 32.85 42.76 -19.93
C PRO A 119 34.23 43.40 -20.02
N THR A 120 34.32 44.54 -20.71
CA THR A 120 35.52 45.37 -20.80
C THR A 120 35.66 46.24 -19.55
N LEU A 121 36.86 46.25 -18.98
CA LEU A 121 37.38 47.25 -18.04
C LEU A 121 37.35 48.66 -18.66
N ALA A 122 36.71 49.63 -18.00
CA ALA A 122 37.12 51.04 -18.05
C ALA A 122 36.36 51.87 -17.01
N ALA A 123 37.07 52.40 -16.02
CA ALA A 123 37.14 53.84 -15.73
C ALA A 123 37.96 54.08 -14.46
N GLU A 124 39.26 54.30 -14.63
CA GLU A 124 40.05 55.13 -13.71
C GLU A 124 39.59 56.59 -13.81
N GLY A 125 39.62 57.30 -12.68
CA GLY A 125 39.41 58.74 -12.58
C GLY A 125 40.08 59.27 -11.30
N ALA A 126 41.33 59.68 -11.47
CA ALA A 126 42.29 60.33 -10.56
C ALA A 126 41.74 61.21 -9.42
N PHE A 127 42.44 61.18 -8.27
CA PHE A 127 43.06 62.38 -7.67
C PHE A 127 44.23 61.98 -6.75
N ALA A 128 45.39 62.56 -7.01
CA ALA A 128 46.57 62.55 -6.16
C ALA A 128 46.43 63.58 -5.03
N ASP A 129 46.93 63.28 -3.83
CA ASP A 129 48.07 63.99 -3.22
C ASP A 129 48.30 63.65 -1.73
N ARG A 130 49.61 63.45 -1.44
CA ARG A 130 50.37 63.78 -0.21
C ARG A 130 50.18 63.01 1.12
N GLU A 131 51.22 62.20 1.41
CA GLU A 131 52.26 62.36 2.44
C GLU A 131 51.92 62.41 3.96
N ILE A 132 52.79 61.72 4.74
CA ILE A 132 53.06 61.80 6.22
C ILE A 132 52.10 60.92 7.07
N GLU A 133 52.50 60.01 7.96
CA GLU A 133 53.74 59.73 8.71
C GLU A 133 53.74 58.28 9.20
N ALA A 134 54.91 57.68 9.35
CA ALA A 134 55.08 56.40 10.02
C ALA A 134 55.05 56.58 11.55
N SER A 135 54.24 55.79 12.24
CA SER A 135 54.50 55.43 13.64
C SER A 135 54.17 53.95 13.86
N SER A 136 55.22 53.17 14.13
CA SER A 136 55.11 51.82 14.68
C SER A 136 54.82 51.88 16.18
N PRO A 137 54.15 50.85 16.72
CA PRO A 137 54.77 50.15 17.85
C PRO A 137 54.79 48.62 17.69
N THR A 138 56.02 48.11 17.81
CA THR A 138 56.49 47.04 18.70
C THR A 138 55.64 45.78 18.98
N GLN A 139 56.24 44.64 18.57
CA GLN A 139 56.40 43.34 19.26
C GLN A 139 55.31 42.86 20.25
N SER A 140 54.62 41.77 19.87
CA SER A 140 54.40 40.55 20.68
C SER A 140 53.20 39.74 20.13
N ARG A 141 53.39 38.92 19.08
CA ARG A 141 52.28 38.09 18.54
C ARG A 141 52.67 36.68 18.06
N SER A 142 53.83 36.13 18.42
CA SER A 142 54.26 34.81 17.86
C SER A 142 53.64 33.58 18.54
N ARG A 143 53.08 33.69 19.75
CA ARG A 143 52.40 32.56 20.44
C ARG A 143 50.91 32.46 20.15
N ILE A 144 50.21 33.60 20.03
CA ILE A 144 48.76 33.64 19.74
C ILE A 144 48.50 33.17 18.30
N TYR A 145 49.33 33.55 17.32
CA TYR A 145 49.16 33.09 15.94
C TYR A 145 49.30 31.57 15.81
N ARG A 146 50.23 30.92 16.52
CA ARG A 146 50.36 29.44 16.49
C ARG A 146 49.17 28.72 17.12
N LEU A 147 48.59 29.30 18.17
CA LEU A 147 47.41 28.76 18.85
C LEU A 147 46.15 28.95 17.99
N VAL A 148 46.01 30.11 17.33
CA VAL A 148 44.90 30.39 16.41
C VAL A 148 45.01 29.58 15.12
N THR A 149 46.21 29.39 14.54
CA THR A 149 46.39 28.52 13.37
C THR A 149 46.17 27.04 13.71
N GLY A 150 46.58 26.59 14.90
CA GLY A 150 46.29 25.24 15.39
C GLY A 150 44.79 25.01 15.56
N LEU A 151 44.07 25.99 16.13
CA LEU A 151 42.62 25.93 16.29
C LEU A 151 41.90 25.94 14.93
N ALA A 152 42.34 26.78 13.99
CA ALA A 152 41.79 26.85 12.64
C ALA A 152 42.02 25.53 11.87
N ALA A 153 43.20 24.92 11.99
CA ALA A 153 43.48 23.62 11.40
C ALA A 153 42.59 22.51 12.00
N CYS A 154 42.40 22.50 13.33
CA CYS A 154 41.48 21.57 13.99
C CYS A 154 40.02 21.77 13.54
N VAL A 155 39.57 23.02 13.36
CA VAL A 155 38.22 23.33 12.85
C VAL A 155 38.09 22.88 11.40
N CYS A 156 39.08 23.14 10.54
CA CYS A 156 39.08 22.67 9.15
C CYS A 156 39.04 21.14 9.08
N ILE A 157 39.85 20.43 9.88
CA ILE A 157 39.84 18.96 9.96
C ILE A 157 38.48 18.47 10.47
N ALA A 158 37.92 19.10 11.51
CA ALA A 158 36.59 18.75 12.01
C ALA A 158 35.50 18.94 10.96
N LEU A 159 35.54 20.03 10.19
CA LEU A 159 34.62 20.28 9.08
C LEU A 159 34.82 19.30 7.92
N LEU A 160 36.06 18.89 7.62
CA LEU A 160 36.37 17.90 6.60
C LEU A 160 35.90 16.50 7.01
N LEU A 161 36.13 16.12 8.27
CA LEU A 161 35.62 14.88 8.85
C LEU A 161 34.09 14.89 8.91
N LEU A 162 33.47 16.02 9.28
CA LEU A 162 32.02 16.20 9.26
C LEU A 162 31.48 16.11 7.83
N GLY A 163 32.15 16.72 6.84
CA GLY A 163 31.78 16.66 5.42
C GLY A 163 31.93 15.27 4.82
N LEU A 164 33.02 14.55 5.14
CA LEU A 164 33.20 13.15 4.75
C LEU A 164 32.19 12.24 5.43
N TRP A 165 31.82 12.56 6.68
CA TRP A 165 30.81 11.83 7.44
C TRP A 165 29.41 12.07 6.87
N THR A 166 29.00 13.32 6.60
CA THR A 166 27.70 13.61 5.97
C THR A 166 27.62 13.05 4.56
N TRP A 167 28.72 13.06 3.80
CA TRP A 167 28.78 12.44 2.48
C TRP A 167 28.66 10.91 2.56
N ARG A 168 29.34 10.25 3.52
CA ARG A 168 29.15 8.82 3.79
C ARG A 168 27.70 8.51 4.18
N VAL A 169 27.08 9.31 5.05
CA VAL A 169 25.68 9.13 5.45
C VAL A 169 24.71 9.37 4.29
N ALA A 170 24.99 10.30 3.38
CA ALA A 170 24.18 10.53 2.19
C ALA A 170 24.30 9.41 1.15
N LEU A 171 25.50 8.87 0.93
CA LEU A 171 25.76 7.70 0.08
C LEU A 171 25.26 6.38 0.67
N SER A 172 24.94 6.38 1.96
CA SER A 172 24.45 5.22 2.71
C SER A 172 22.97 4.96 2.53
N ARG A 173 22.20 5.89 1.95
CA ARG A 173 20.77 5.69 1.80
C ARG A 173 20.49 4.80 0.59
N PRO A 174 19.72 3.72 0.74
CA PRO A 174 19.35 2.88 -0.38
C PRO A 174 18.58 3.71 -1.41
N MET A 175 18.97 3.59 -2.67
CA MET A 175 18.30 4.25 -3.79
C MET A 175 18.01 3.26 -4.90
N MET A 176 16.92 3.53 -5.62
CA MET A 176 16.54 2.75 -6.79
C MET A 176 16.94 3.50 -8.06
N SER A 177 17.53 2.79 -9.02
CA SER A 177 17.70 3.30 -10.38
C SER A 177 17.05 2.32 -11.37
N GLY A 178 16.36 2.85 -12.38
CA GLY A 178 15.70 2.04 -13.40
C GLY A 178 14.68 1.00 -12.88
N TYR A 179 13.97 0.38 -13.83
CA TYR A 179 13.19 -0.82 -13.59
C TYR A 179 13.00 -1.57 -14.89
N VAL A 180 12.85 -2.88 -14.81
CA VAL A 180 12.54 -3.76 -15.94
C VAL A 180 11.43 -4.71 -15.51
N GLN A 181 10.38 -4.80 -16.32
CA GLN A 181 9.34 -5.81 -16.15
C GLN A 181 9.90 -7.17 -16.59
N ILE A 182 9.81 -8.19 -15.72
CA ILE A 182 10.40 -9.51 -15.98
C ILE A 182 9.35 -10.59 -16.29
N THR A 183 8.09 -10.40 -15.91
CA THR A 183 6.95 -11.26 -16.31
C THR A 183 5.99 -10.49 -17.21
N HIS A 184 5.29 -11.18 -18.11
CA HIS A 184 4.33 -10.60 -19.06
C HIS A 184 3.13 -11.53 -19.29
N ASP A 185 2.75 -12.32 -18.29
CA ASP A 185 1.75 -13.38 -18.43
C ASP A 185 0.33 -12.94 -18.07
N GLY A 186 0.16 -11.74 -17.50
CA GLY A 186 -1.13 -11.22 -17.05
C GLY A 186 -1.76 -12.03 -15.91
N LEU A 187 -1.02 -12.95 -15.29
CA LEU A 187 -1.51 -13.78 -14.19
C LEU A 187 -1.31 -13.07 -12.86
N VAL A 188 -2.36 -13.04 -12.05
CA VAL A 188 -2.34 -12.49 -10.70
C VAL A 188 -1.29 -13.20 -9.86
N LYS A 189 -0.35 -12.44 -9.29
CA LYS A 189 0.66 -12.93 -8.36
C LYS A 189 0.05 -12.88 -6.97
N ARG A 190 -0.27 -14.05 -6.40
CA ARG A 190 -1.07 -14.17 -5.17
C ARG A 190 -0.24 -14.69 -4.01
N GLY A 191 -0.70 -14.35 -2.81
CA GLY A 191 -0.29 -14.89 -1.51
C GLY A 191 -1.48 -14.94 -0.58
N HIS A 192 -1.20 -14.88 0.73
CA HIS A 192 -2.20 -14.98 1.78
C HIS A 192 -3.20 -13.81 1.77
N MET A 193 -4.28 -13.92 0.98
CA MET A 193 -5.42 -13.00 1.08
C MET A 193 -5.98 -13.05 2.50
N ILE A 194 -6.09 -11.88 3.14
CA ILE A 194 -7.20 -11.63 4.06
C ILE A 194 -7.84 -10.31 3.67
N ALA A 195 -9.16 -10.26 3.83
CA ALA A 195 -10.03 -9.15 3.46
C ALA A 195 -9.67 -7.79 4.10
N GLU A 196 -8.72 -7.77 5.05
CA GLU A 196 -8.45 -6.64 5.93
C GLU A 196 -6.96 -6.42 6.25
N GLY A 197 -6.00 -6.98 5.52
CA GLY A 197 -4.63 -6.74 6.00
C GLY A 197 -3.45 -7.43 5.38
N GLY A 198 -3.56 -8.72 5.07
CA GLY A 198 -2.45 -9.68 4.96
C GLY A 198 -1.49 -9.41 3.80
N PRO A 199 -0.34 -10.11 3.77
CA PRO A 199 0.56 -10.06 2.63
C PRO A 199 -0.13 -10.59 1.37
N ASP A 200 -0.27 -9.74 0.36
CA ASP A 200 -0.97 -10.06 -0.90
C ASP A 200 -0.20 -11.07 -1.76
N ALA A 201 1.11 -11.26 -1.52
CA ALA A 201 2.01 -12.17 -2.23
C ALA A 201 3.35 -12.31 -1.49
N ALA A 202 4.16 -13.30 -1.88
CA ALA A 202 5.56 -13.44 -1.47
C ALA A 202 6.44 -13.75 -2.67
N LEU A 203 7.61 -13.12 -2.73
CA LEU A 203 8.66 -13.39 -3.71
C LEU A 203 9.90 -13.94 -2.99
N PHE A 204 10.56 -14.91 -3.63
CA PHE A 204 11.86 -15.43 -3.21
C PHE A 204 12.77 -15.58 -4.42
N THR A 205 14.08 -15.51 -4.23
CA THR A 205 15.03 -15.67 -5.34
C THR A 205 16.31 -16.36 -4.89
N ASP A 206 16.84 -17.21 -5.75
CA ASP A 206 18.16 -17.83 -5.62
C ASP A 206 19.24 -17.04 -6.37
N GLY A 207 18.90 -15.91 -6.98
CA GLY A 207 19.77 -15.07 -7.81
C GLY A 207 19.80 -15.45 -9.29
N VAL A 208 19.17 -16.56 -9.69
CA VAL A 208 19.01 -17.00 -11.08
C VAL A 208 17.55 -16.90 -11.50
N ASN A 209 16.65 -17.34 -10.63
CA ASN A 209 15.21 -17.27 -10.80
C ASN A 209 14.53 -16.51 -9.65
N VAL A 210 13.35 -15.96 -9.93
CA VAL A 210 12.39 -15.46 -8.96
C VAL A 210 11.25 -16.45 -8.88
N TYR A 211 10.92 -16.87 -7.66
CA TYR A 211 9.90 -17.84 -7.32
C TYR A 211 8.71 -17.16 -6.65
N PHE A 212 7.51 -17.56 -7.04
CA PHE A 212 6.27 -16.94 -6.60
C PHE A 212 5.08 -17.86 -6.80
N THR A 213 3.96 -17.51 -6.17
CA THR A 213 2.67 -18.18 -6.39
C THR A 213 1.81 -17.31 -7.29
N GLU A 214 1.13 -17.94 -8.25
CA GLU A 214 0.26 -17.24 -9.20
C GLU A 214 -0.98 -18.07 -9.55
N GLY A 215 -1.95 -17.42 -10.20
CA GLY A 215 -3.16 -18.05 -10.72
C GLY A 215 -4.45 -17.46 -10.15
N SER A 216 -5.56 -18.11 -10.47
CA SER A 216 -6.88 -17.72 -9.96
C SER A 216 -7.07 -18.18 -8.51
N THR A 217 -8.04 -17.60 -7.80
CA THR A 217 -8.42 -17.96 -6.42
C THR A 217 -8.59 -19.46 -6.22
N ASP A 218 -9.07 -20.17 -7.24
CA ASP A 218 -9.39 -21.60 -7.17
C ASP A 218 -8.31 -22.53 -7.76
N ALA A 219 -7.26 -21.96 -8.37
CA ALA A 219 -6.23 -22.72 -9.07
C ALA A 219 -4.86 -22.04 -8.95
N LEU A 220 -4.39 -21.93 -7.71
CA LEU A 220 -3.05 -21.43 -7.41
C LEU A 220 -2.00 -22.46 -7.79
N GLN A 221 -0.86 -21.97 -8.29
CA GLN A 221 0.28 -22.78 -8.64
C GLN A 221 1.58 -22.07 -8.27
N LEU A 222 2.63 -22.87 -8.03
CA LEU A 222 3.97 -22.35 -7.88
C LEU A 222 4.59 -22.13 -9.26
N ALA A 223 5.25 -20.99 -9.44
CA ALA A 223 5.89 -20.60 -10.69
C ALA A 223 7.26 -19.98 -10.45
N GLU A 224 8.07 -19.97 -11.51
CA GLU A 224 9.36 -19.31 -11.55
C GLU A 224 9.54 -18.50 -12.85
N VAL A 225 10.41 -17.50 -12.78
CA VAL A 225 10.88 -16.74 -13.94
C VAL A 225 12.35 -16.44 -13.76
N SER A 226 13.11 -16.37 -14.86
CA SER A 226 14.49 -15.89 -14.80
C SER A 226 14.55 -14.46 -14.25
N VAL A 227 15.59 -14.13 -13.49
CA VAL A 227 15.86 -12.75 -13.04
C VAL A 227 16.09 -11.77 -14.22
N HIS A 228 16.36 -12.28 -15.41
CA HIS A 228 16.47 -11.51 -16.64
C HIS A 228 15.13 -11.35 -17.39
N GLY A 229 14.07 -11.97 -16.89
CA GLY A 229 12.75 -12.04 -17.52
C GLY A 229 12.61 -13.14 -18.55
N GLY A 230 11.38 -13.33 -19.01
CA GLY A 230 11.01 -14.35 -20.00
C GLY A 230 9.65 -14.96 -19.73
N GLU A 231 9.42 -16.14 -20.31
CA GLU A 231 8.23 -16.94 -20.02
C GLU A 231 8.29 -17.50 -18.61
N THR A 232 7.13 -17.52 -17.93
CA THR A 232 6.98 -18.10 -16.61
C THR A 232 6.84 -19.62 -16.72
N ALA A 233 7.59 -20.35 -15.88
CA ALA A 233 7.57 -21.79 -15.84
C ALA A 233 6.81 -22.27 -14.59
N ARG A 234 5.91 -23.25 -14.77
CA ARG A 234 5.17 -23.86 -13.67
C ARG A 234 6.04 -24.89 -12.96
N ILE A 235 6.03 -24.88 -11.63
CA ILE A 235 6.67 -25.90 -10.81
C ILE A 235 5.57 -26.88 -10.36
N PRO A 236 5.48 -28.08 -10.96
CA PRO A 236 4.41 -29.02 -10.67
C PRO A 236 4.55 -29.56 -9.25
N LEU A 237 3.48 -29.44 -8.46
CA LEU A 237 3.39 -29.94 -7.10
C LEU A 237 2.17 -30.86 -6.97
N GLY A 238 2.32 -31.95 -6.22
CA GLY A 238 1.20 -32.78 -5.78
C GLY A 238 0.40 -32.15 -4.61
N ILE A 239 0.55 -30.84 -4.40
CA ILE A 239 -0.09 -30.08 -3.32
C ILE A 239 -1.18 -29.22 -3.95
N SER A 240 -2.41 -29.32 -3.43
CA SER A 240 -3.52 -28.48 -3.87
C SER A 240 -3.36 -27.06 -3.32
N GLN A 241 -3.43 -26.06 -4.20
CA GLN A 241 -3.27 -24.63 -3.90
C GLN A 241 -2.04 -24.32 -3.03
N PRO A 242 -0.83 -24.57 -3.54
CA PRO A 242 0.40 -24.32 -2.79
C PRO A 242 0.57 -22.82 -2.52
N GLN A 243 1.14 -22.48 -1.37
CA GLN A 243 1.58 -21.13 -1.02
C GLN A 243 3.07 -21.14 -0.69
N LEU A 244 3.85 -20.29 -1.37
CA LEU A 244 5.28 -20.15 -1.10
C LEU A 244 5.53 -19.32 0.18
N LEU A 245 6.20 -19.93 1.16
CA LEU A 245 6.45 -19.33 2.48
C LEU A 245 7.90 -18.89 2.69
N ASP A 246 8.86 -19.66 2.21
CA ASP A 246 10.29 -19.34 2.33
C ASP A 246 11.15 -20.09 1.30
N LEU A 247 12.37 -19.60 1.10
CA LEU A 247 13.43 -20.29 0.37
C LEU A 247 14.65 -20.39 1.30
N ALA A 248 15.09 -21.61 1.60
CA ALA A 248 16.25 -21.84 2.45
C ALA A 248 17.48 -21.10 1.89
N ARG A 249 18.34 -20.57 2.77
CA ARG A 249 19.53 -19.80 2.34
C ARG A 249 20.53 -20.62 1.52
N SER A 250 20.53 -21.94 1.71
CA SER A 250 21.26 -22.90 0.87
C SER A 250 20.76 -22.96 -0.57
N ARG A 251 19.57 -22.42 -0.85
CA ARG A 251 18.86 -22.41 -2.15
C ARG A 251 18.51 -23.80 -2.67
N SER A 252 18.46 -24.78 -1.75
CA SER A 252 18.19 -26.18 -2.06
C SER A 252 16.81 -26.66 -1.66
N GLU A 253 16.10 -25.91 -0.79
CA GLU A 253 14.75 -26.25 -0.34
C GLU A 253 13.84 -25.01 -0.28
N MET A 254 12.59 -25.17 -0.70
CA MET A 254 11.48 -24.22 -0.52
C MET A 254 10.53 -24.72 0.56
N LEU A 255 9.95 -23.77 1.30
CA LEU A 255 8.89 -24.02 2.24
C LEU A 255 7.55 -23.63 1.62
N VAL A 256 6.60 -24.56 1.66
CA VAL A 256 5.28 -24.40 1.04
C VAL A 256 4.20 -24.81 2.03
N SER A 257 3.04 -24.16 2.02
CA SER A 257 1.83 -24.64 2.71
C SER A 257 0.73 -25.04 1.75
N ASP A 258 -0.21 -25.86 2.23
CA ASP A 258 -1.42 -26.26 1.50
C ASP A 258 -2.64 -25.39 1.82
N GLY A 259 -3.58 -25.29 0.87
CA GLY A 259 -4.97 -24.93 1.14
C GLY A 259 -5.50 -23.61 0.56
N VAL A 260 -6.83 -23.57 0.43
CA VAL A 260 -7.63 -22.40 0.04
C VAL A 260 -7.91 -21.58 1.30
N ASN A 261 -7.46 -20.31 1.34
CA ASN A 261 -7.57 -19.40 2.49
C ASN A 261 -6.90 -19.91 3.78
N PRO A 262 -5.91 -19.18 4.33
CA PRO A 262 -5.03 -19.73 5.36
C PRO A 262 -5.78 -20.03 6.67
N SER A 263 -6.08 -21.31 6.86
CA SER A 263 -6.33 -21.88 8.17
C SER A 263 -5.12 -21.59 9.07
N PRO A 264 -5.30 -21.21 10.34
CA PRO A 264 -4.19 -21.11 11.29
C PRO A 264 -3.45 -22.45 11.50
N PHE A 265 -3.95 -23.55 10.91
CA PHE A 265 -3.46 -24.91 11.07
C PHE A 265 -3.10 -25.59 9.73
N SER A 266 -2.66 -24.82 8.73
CA SER A 266 -2.24 -25.36 7.43
C SER A 266 -1.04 -26.29 7.57
N THR A 267 -0.92 -27.27 6.67
CA THR A 267 0.19 -28.21 6.66
C THR A 267 1.41 -27.55 6.03
N LEU A 268 2.59 -27.76 6.61
CA LEU A 268 3.86 -27.24 6.10
C LEU A 268 4.63 -28.34 5.36
N TRP A 269 5.22 -27.99 4.21
CA TRP A 269 5.91 -28.89 3.30
C TRP A 269 7.27 -28.31 2.92
N ALA A 270 8.32 -29.14 2.92
CA ALA A 270 9.61 -28.80 2.36
C ALA A 270 9.75 -29.43 0.96
N LEU A 271 10.25 -28.66 0.01
CA LEU A 271 10.40 -29.05 -1.39
C LEU A 271 11.85 -28.84 -1.83
N SER A 272 12.54 -29.88 -2.31
CA SER A 272 13.89 -29.71 -2.86
C SER A 272 13.86 -29.02 -4.23
N VAL A 273 14.82 -28.13 -4.47
CA VAL A 273 14.94 -27.33 -5.70
C VAL A 273 16.19 -27.76 -6.48
N PRO A 274 16.11 -27.96 -7.81
CA PRO A 274 14.91 -27.87 -8.65
C PRO A 274 14.14 -29.20 -8.73
N GLY A 275 12.84 -29.18 -8.41
CA GLY A 275 11.87 -30.23 -8.80
C GLY A 275 11.86 -31.53 -7.98
N GLY A 276 12.34 -31.53 -6.73
CA GLY A 276 12.26 -32.69 -5.84
C GLY A 276 10.84 -32.98 -5.33
N ALA A 277 10.65 -34.14 -4.68
CA ALA A 277 9.37 -34.47 -4.05
C ALA A 277 9.12 -33.60 -2.80
N ALA A 278 7.90 -33.08 -2.66
CA ALA A 278 7.51 -32.40 -1.43
C ALA A 278 7.41 -33.39 -0.28
N ARG A 279 8.03 -33.06 0.87
CA ARG A 279 7.92 -33.81 2.12
C ARG A 279 7.18 -32.98 3.17
N GLN A 280 6.25 -33.61 3.87
CA GLN A 280 5.54 -32.98 4.98
C GLN A 280 6.49 -32.77 6.17
N LEU A 281 6.43 -31.60 6.81
CA LEU A 281 7.11 -31.33 8.08
C LEU A 281 6.22 -31.86 9.22
N ASN A 282 6.62 -32.98 9.81
CA ASN A 282 5.82 -33.64 10.84
C ASN A 282 5.85 -32.87 12.17
N GLY A 283 4.70 -32.73 12.82
CA GLY A 283 4.58 -32.08 14.13
C GLY A 283 4.41 -30.57 14.10
N VAL A 284 4.43 -29.94 12.92
CA VAL A 284 4.14 -28.52 12.74
C VAL A 284 2.91 -28.32 11.86
N LYS A 285 2.03 -27.43 12.33
CA LYS A 285 0.91 -26.89 11.56
C LYS A 285 0.88 -25.40 11.81
N GLY A 286 0.82 -24.62 10.75
CA GLY A 286 0.96 -23.19 10.86
C GLY A 286 0.53 -22.50 9.58
N ARG A 287 0.19 -21.24 9.73
CA ARG A 287 -0.20 -20.38 8.62
C ARG A 287 1.02 -19.98 7.77
N ASP A 288 2.12 -19.67 8.43
CA ASP A 288 3.31 -19.09 7.82
C ASP A 288 4.54 -19.53 8.60
N ALA A 289 5.71 -19.59 7.94
CA ALA A 289 6.93 -20.12 8.51
C ALA A 289 8.17 -19.69 7.73
N SER A 290 9.34 -19.73 8.38
CA SER A 290 10.64 -19.46 7.76
C SER A 290 11.76 -20.21 8.48
N TRP A 291 12.73 -20.67 7.70
CA TRP A 291 13.94 -21.31 8.22
C TRP A 291 14.93 -20.27 8.75
N SER A 292 15.67 -20.66 9.78
CA SER A 292 16.85 -19.91 10.20
C SER A 292 17.89 -19.89 9.07
N PRO A 293 18.83 -18.92 9.07
CA PRO A 293 19.79 -18.78 7.97
C PRO A 293 20.67 -20.01 7.73
N ASN A 294 20.88 -20.83 8.76
CA ASN A 294 21.61 -22.10 8.70
C ASN A 294 20.71 -23.33 8.46
N GLY A 295 19.38 -23.16 8.41
CA GLY A 295 18.41 -24.23 8.20
C GLY A 295 18.14 -25.14 9.41
N GLU A 296 18.81 -24.92 10.53
CA GLU A 296 18.69 -25.79 11.71
C GLU A 296 17.39 -25.58 12.50
N LEU A 297 16.79 -24.40 12.40
CA LEU A 297 15.58 -24.03 13.10
C LEU A 297 14.50 -23.57 12.12
N LEU A 298 13.25 -23.71 12.55
CA LEU A 298 12.06 -23.26 11.86
C LEU A 298 11.26 -22.37 12.80
N ALA A 299 10.99 -21.13 12.40
CA ALA A 299 10.00 -20.28 13.07
C ALA A 299 8.67 -20.41 12.34
N TYR A 300 7.56 -20.64 13.06
CA TYR A 300 6.24 -20.75 12.45
C TYR A 300 5.14 -20.17 13.32
N LEU A 301 4.03 -19.77 12.68
CA LEU A 301 2.91 -19.08 13.30
C LEU A 301 1.65 -19.94 13.29
N GLN A 302 1.04 -20.09 14.46
CA GLN A 302 -0.23 -20.79 14.65
C GLN A 302 -1.23 -19.83 15.33
N GLY A 303 -2.03 -19.15 14.52
CA GLY A 303 -2.90 -18.07 15.01
C GLY A 303 -2.07 -16.88 15.54
N ALA A 304 -2.22 -16.58 16.84
CA ALA A 304 -1.44 -15.54 17.53
C ALA A 304 -0.16 -16.08 18.17
N ASP A 305 0.09 -17.38 18.11
CA ASP A 305 1.23 -17.99 18.79
C ASP A 305 2.42 -18.17 17.84
N LEU A 306 3.60 -17.78 18.32
CA LEU A 306 4.88 -17.95 17.61
C LEU A 306 5.65 -19.11 18.24
N TYR A 307 6.04 -20.05 17.39
CA TYR A 307 6.78 -21.24 17.74
C TYR A 307 8.14 -21.28 17.06
N VAL A 308 9.08 -21.97 17.69
CA VAL A 308 10.35 -22.40 17.09
C VAL A 308 10.45 -23.93 17.21
N ALA A 309 10.83 -24.57 16.11
CA ALA A 309 11.08 -26.01 16.03
C ALA A 309 12.47 -26.24 15.40
N ASN A 310 12.92 -27.49 15.38
CA ASN A 310 14.02 -27.89 14.51
C ASN A 310 13.62 -27.71 13.03
N GLY A 311 14.60 -27.57 12.14
CA GLY A 311 14.38 -27.33 10.70
C GLY A 311 13.55 -28.41 9.99
N ASP A 312 13.42 -29.60 10.59
CA ASP A 312 12.59 -30.71 10.12
C ASP A 312 11.15 -30.69 10.68
N GLY A 313 10.81 -29.75 11.57
CA GLY A 313 9.52 -29.62 12.24
C GLY A 313 9.45 -30.29 13.62
N THR A 314 10.46 -31.03 14.06
CA THR A 314 10.46 -31.70 15.37
C THR A 314 10.76 -30.73 16.52
N GLY A 315 10.41 -31.11 17.75
CA GLY A 315 10.81 -30.35 18.94
C GLY A 315 10.16 -28.97 19.08
N ALA A 316 8.98 -28.77 18.48
CA ALA A 316 8.29 -27.49 18.50
C ALA A 316 8.06 -26.95 19.93
N LYS A 317 8.47 -25.70 20.15
CA LYS A 317 8.32 -24.96 21.39
C LYS A 317 7.69 -23.60 21.12
N LYS A 318 6.64 -23.27 21.86
CA LYS A 318 6.07 -21.92 21.87
C LYS A 318 7.06 -20.95 22.51
N ILE A 319 7.41 -19.88 21.80
CA ILE A 319 8.33 -18.84 22.31
C ILE A 319 7.62 -17.53 22.64
N SER A 320 6.44 -17.26 22.05
CA SER A 320 5.66 -16.07 22.37
C SER A 320 4.18 -16.20 22.03
N THR A 321 3.35 -15.37 22.69
CA THR A 321 1.96 -15.11 22.32
C THR A 321 1.88 -13.66 21.86
N LEU A 322 1.53 -13.44 20.60
CA LEU A 322 1.39 -12.13 19.99
C LEU A 322 0.06 -11.48 20.39
N SER A 323 -0.05 -10.17 20.22
CA SER A 323 -1.28 -9.42 20.51
C SER A 323 -2.43 -9.70 19.53
N GLY A 324 -2.17 -10.42 18.45
CA GLY A 324 -3.11 -10.81 17.41
C GLY A 324 -2.44 -11.80 16.45
N PRO A 325 -3.13 -12.25 15.39
CA PRO A 325 -2.54 -13.17 14.43
C PRO A 325 -1.28 -12.61 13.78
N GLY A 326 -0.33 -13.49 13.45
CA GLY A 326 0.93 -13.12 12.79
C GLY A 326 1.08 -13.65 11.36
N TRP A 327 1.97 -13.02 10.58
CA TRP A 327 2.39 -13.43 9.23
C TRP A 327 3.89 -13.16 9.00
N MET A 328 4.44 -13.90 8.03
CA MET A 328 5.78 -13.78 7.47
C MET A 328 6.87 -13.60 8.53
N PRO A 329 7.13 -14.61 9.37
CA PRO A 329 8.30 -14.57 10.22
C PRO A 329 9.55 -14.59 9.32
N ARG A 330 10.53 -13.72 9.59
CA ARG A 330 11.77 -13.60 8.82
C ARG A 330 12.95 -13.49 9.76
N TRP A 331 13.80 -14.50 9.72
CA TRP A 331 15.05 -14.50 10.46
C TRP A 331 16.01 -13.44 9.93
N SER A 332 16.69 -12.74 10.83
CA SER A 332 17.82 -11.90 10.45
C SER A 332 18.93 -12.75 9.84
N PRO A 333 19.76 -12.21 8.93
CA PRO A 333 20.84 -12.98 8.29
C PRO A 333 21.87 -13.57 9.27
N ASP A 334 21.98 -13.02 10.48
CA ASP A 334 22.83 -13.52 11.56
C ASP A 334 22.12 -14.50 12.52
N GLY A 335 20.84 -14.78 12.29
CA GLY A 335 20.03 -15.74 13.04
C GLY A 335 19.60 -15.29 14.44
N LYS A 336 19.80 -14.02 14.82
CA LYS A 336 19.54 -13.54 16.18
C LYS A 336 18.14 -12.97 16.39
N LEU A 337 17.51 -12.47 15.33
CA LEU A 337 16.22 -11.78 15.40
C LEU A 337 15.23 -12.45 14.46
N ILE A 338 13.95 -12.38 14.82
CA ILE A 338 12.83 -12.73 13.96
C ILE A 338 11.97 -11.47 13.83
N ARG A 339 11.79 -11.00 12.59
CA ARG A 339 10.83 -9.94 12.25
C ARG A 339 9.57 -10.55 11.67
N LEU A 340 8.41 -10.04 12.03
CA LEU A 340 7.13 -10.56 11.59
C LEU A 340 6.08 -9.45 11.52
N SER A 341 5.01 -9.71 10.78
CA SER A 341 3.84 -8.84 10.72
C SER A 341 2.80 -9.35 11.72
N VAL A 342 2.19 -8.45 12.48
CA VAL A 342 1.12 -8.78 13.44
C VAL A 342 -0.07 -7.88 13.18
N PHE A 343 -1.25 -8.49 13.09
CA PHE A 343 -2.50 -7.73 12.96
C PHE A 343 -2.96 -7.25 14.33
N ASP A 344 -3.05 -5.94 14.49
CA ASP A 344 -3.58 -5.33 15.70
C ASP A 344 -5.11 -5.26 15.61
N LEU A 345 -5.78 -6.15 16.35
CA LEU A 345 -7.24 -6.23 16.41
C LEU A 345 -7.91 -4.94 16.89
N ARG A 346 -7.18 -4.04 17.58
CA ARG A 346 -7.75 -2.76 18.05
C ARG A 346 -7.72 -1.67 16.99
N SER A 347 -6.66 -1.62 16.19
CA SER A 347 -6.53 -0.62 15.13
C SER A 347 -6.90 -1.12 13.75
N ALA A 348 -7.20 -2.42 13.61
CA ALA A 348 -7.47 -3.11 12.35
C ALA A 348 -6.40 -2.83 11.29
N SER A 349 -5.14 -3.03 11.70
CA SER A 349 -3.99 -2.72 10.85
C SER A 349 -2.84 -3.68 11.11
N LEU A 350 -2.05 -3.98 10.08
CA LEU A 350 -0.78 -4.69 10.24
C LEU A 350 0.31 -3.77 10.78
N ALA A 351 1.11 -4.31 11.69
CA ALA A 351 2.32 -3.67 12.18
C ALA A 351 3.50 -4.65 12.15
N LEU A 352 4.70 -4.12 11.93
CA LEU A 352 5.94 -4.87 12.07
C LEU A 352 6.32 -5.03 13.55
N TRP A 353 6.72 -6.26 13.89
CA TRP A 353 7.24 -6.64 15.19
C TRP A 353 8.58 -7.33 15.05
N GLU A 354 9.34 -7.31 16.14
CA GLU A 354 10.64 -7.95 16.26
C GLU A 354 10.72 -8.67 17.60
N ILE A 355 11.35 -9.84 17.60
CA ILE A 355 11.64 -10.65 18.78
C ILE A 355 13.01 -11.31 18.61
N GLY A 356 13.73 -11.54 19.71
CA GLY A 356 14.92 -12.37 19.71
C GLY A 356 14.59 -13.81 19.35
N ALA A 357 15.54 -14.50 18.71
CA ALA A 357 15.45 -15.93 18.43
C ALA A 357 15.28 -16.79 19.70
N ASP A 358 15.68 -16.26 20.86
CA ASP A 358 15.50 -16.83 22.18
C ASP A 358 14.07 -16.65 22.75
N GLY A 359 13.21 -15.88 22.07
CA GLY A 359 11.86 -15.55 22.51
C GLY A 359 11.76 -14.30 23.40
N HIS A 360 12.85 -13.58 23.62
CA HIS A 360 12.87 -12.37 24.46
C HIS A 360 12.82 -11.09 23.63
N GLY A 361 12.47 -9.97 24.28
CA GLY A 361 12.54 -8.64 23.66
C GLY A 361 11.48 -8.33 22.60
N LEU A 362 10.32 -9.00 22.63
CA LEU A 362 9.21 -8.73 21.72
C LEU A 362 8.81 -7.24 21.74
N ARG A 363 8.89 -6.57 20.60
CA ARG A 363 8.55 -5.14 20.46
C ARG A 363 7.96 -4.80 19.10
N ARG A 364 7.10 -3.78 19.08
CA ARG A 364 6.55 -3.19 17.86
C ARG A 364 7.54 -2.17 17.27
N LEU A 365 7.78 -2.25 15.97
CA LEU A 365 8.59 -1.30 15.21
C LEU A 365 7.72 -0.16 14.65
N LEU A 366 8.36 0.98 14.35
CA LEU A 366 7.73 2.13 13.67
C LEU A 366 6.44 2.65 14.31
N LYS A 367 6.37 2.63 15.66
CA LYS A 367 5.18 3.09 16.40
C LYS A 367 4.91 4.57 16.15
N GLY A 368 3.75 4.88 15.55
CA GLY A 368 3.33 6.25 15.25
C GLY A 368 4.07 6.90 14.08
N TRP A 369 4.86 6.13 13.33
CA TRP A 369 5.52 6.63 12.13
C TRP A 369 4.51 6.84 11.00
N ASN A 370 4.65 7.97 10.30
CA ASN A 370 3.82 8.38 9.16
C ASN A 370 2.29 8.29 9.40
N SER A 371 1.83 8.50 10.65
CA SER A 371 0.42 8.33 11.03
C SER A 371 -0.43 9.60 10.89
N LYS A 372 0.15 10.71 10.41
CA LYS A 372 -0.55 12.01 10.30
C LYS A 372 -1.70 11.96 9.31
N ASP A 373 -1.50 11.27 8.19
CA ASP A 373 -2.48 11.19 7.10
C ASP A 373 -3.40 9.96 7.24
N GLY A 374 -3.59 9.47 8.48
CA GLY A 374 -4.40 8.31 8.79
C GLY A 374 -3.62 7.00 8.95
N PRO A 375 -4.33 5.87 9.18
CA PRO A 375 -3.72 4.55 9.35
C PRO A 375 -2.96 4.10 8.12
N MET A 376 -1.92 3.33 8.36
CA MET A 376 -1.10 2.71 7.34
C MET A 376 -0.70 1.34 7.85
N ASP A 377 -0.97 0.31 7.05
CA ASP A 377 -0.45 -1.01 7.30
C ASP A 377 1.06 -1.00 7.04
N VAL A 378 1.82 -1.56 7.96
CA VAL A 378 3.26 -1.72 7.84
C VAL A 378 3.56 -3.18 8.06
N CYS A 379 3.98 -3.88 7.01
CA CYS A 379 4.09 -5.34 7.02
C CYS A 379 5.13 -5.84 6.04
N CYS A 380 5.19 -7.17 5.91
CA CYS A 380 5.61 -7.87 4.70
C CYS A 380 6.96 -7.37 4.17
N GLY A 381 8.04 -7.99 4.66
CA GLY A 381 9.37 -7.50 4.35
C GLY A 381 10.42 -8.59 4.30
N SER A 382 11.60 -8.19 3.86
CA SER A 382 12.77 -9.04 3.76
C SER A 382 14.01 -8.30 4.25
N TRP A 383 14.91 -9.07 4.84
CA TRP A 383 16.22 -8.56 5.19
C TRP A 383 17.06 -8.41 3.93
N THR A 384 17.86 -7.35 3.88
CA THR A 384 18.99 -7.30 2.94
C THR A 384 19.97 -8.45 3.22
N PRO A 385 20.68 -8.97 2.21
CA PRO A 385 21.58 -10.12 2.39
C PRO A 385 22.67 -9.92 3.44
N ASP A 386 23.11 -8.66 3.63
CA ASP A 386 24.11 -8.24 4.61
C ASP A 386 23.51 -7.92 6.00
N GLY A 387 22.18 -7.89 6.12
CA GLY A 387 21.45 -7.62 7.35
C GLY A 387 21.48 -6.16 7.80
N ARG A 388 21.93 -5.22 6.97
CA ARG A 388 22.02 -3.80 7.33
C ARG A 388 20.68 -3.09 7.27
N ASP A 389 19.85 -3.48 6.33
CA ASP A 389 18.51 -2.92 6.13
C ASP A 389 17.43 -4.00 6.15
N PHE A 390 16.20 -3.57 6.42
CA PHE A 390 15.00 -4.35 6.21
C PHE A 390 14.06 -3.58 5.30
N VAL A 391 13.75 -4.22 4.17
CA VAL A 391 12.87 -3.68 3.14
C VAL A 391 11.47 -4.21 3.41
N PHE A 392 10.49 -3.32 3.47
CA PHE A 392 9.14 -3.66 3.89
C PHE A 392 8.09 -2.93 3.07
N GLN A 393 6.87 -3.46 3.11
CA GLN A 393 5.72 -2.91 2.45
C GLN A 393 4.91 -2.03 3.41
N THR A 394 4.39 -0.94 2.87
CA THR A 394 3.32 -0.17 3.50
C THR A 394 2.08 -0.23 2.62
N ARG A 395 0.89 -0.17 3.21
CA ARG A 395 -0.38 -0.06 2.46
C ARG A 395 -1.26 1.02 3.07
N ARG A 396 -1.73 1.94 2.23
CA ARG A 396 -2.63 3.05 2.59
C ARG A 396 -3.69 3.21 1.50
N LEU A 397 -4.97 3.16 1.88
CA LEU A 397 -6.12 3.33 0.97
C LEU A 397 -6.02 2.47 -0.30
N GLY A 398 -5.65 1.20 -0.15
CA GLY A 398 -5.52 0.25 -1.26
C GLY A 398 -4.25 0.39 -2.10
N ARG A 399 -3.37 1.34 -1.80
CA ARG A 399 -2.08 1.52 -2.50
C ARG A 399 -0.93 1.02 -1.64
N SER A 400 -0.07 0.20 -2.24
CA SER A 400 1.11 -0.37 -1.58
C SER A 400 2.40 0.29 -2.08
N GLU A 401 3.32 0.55 -1.16
CA GLU A 401 4.62 1.12 -1.45
C GLU A 401 5.72 0.40 -0.65
N ILE A 402 6.89 0.25 -1.24
CA ILE A 402 8.08 -0.35 -0.65
C ILE A 402 8.98 0.70 -0.02
N TRP A 403 9.44 0.41 1.18
CA TRP A 403 10.28 1.25 2.03
C TRP A 403 11.46 0.45 2.58
N SER A 404 12.56 1.11 2.92
CA SER A 404 13.70 0.51 3.64
C SER A 404 13.85 1.16 5.00
N MET A 405 14.26 0.39 6.01
CA MET A 405 14.75 0.94 7.28
C MET A 405 16.04 0.25 7.73
N PRO A 406 16.95 0.99 8.39
CA PRO A 406 18.13 0.39 9.01
C PRO A 406 17.76 -0.67 10.05
N SER A 407 18.57 -1.72 10.13
CA SER A 407 18.34 -2.85 11.04
C SER A 407 18.67 -2.53 12.49
N GLN A 408 19.68 -1.70 12.74
CA GLN A 408 20.12 -1.29 14.07
C GLN A 408 20.04 0.23 14.21
N PRO A 409 19.51 0.75 15.33
CA PRO A 409 19.61 2.17 15.62
C PRO A 409 21.09 2.58 15.73
N SER A 410 21.44 3.76 15.22
CA SER A 410 22.83 4.21 15.22
C SER A 410 23.48 4.14 16.61
N LEU A 411 24.78 3.78 16.66
CA LEU A 411 25.57 3.71 17.89
C LEU A 411 25.95 5.11 18.45
N LEU A 412 25.30 6.18 18.00
CA LEU A 412 25.68 7.54 18.38
C LEU A 412 25.29 7.86 19.84
N PRO A 413 26.14 8.59 20.58
CA PRO A 413 25.82 9.04 21.94
C PRO A 413 24.53 9.87 22.00
N SER A 414 23.80 9.75 23.11
CA SER A 414 22.51 10.44 23.35
C SER A 414 22.51 11.95 23.07
N ALA A 415 23.65 12.62 23.18
CA ALA A 415 23.84 14.05 22.92
C ALA A 415 23.77 14.43 21.43
N MET A 416 23.86 13.46 20.51
CA MET A 416 23.82 13.65 19.06
C MET A 416 22.53 13.11 18.40
N LYS A 417 21.50 12.79 19.21
CA LYS A 417 20.20 12.29 18.73
C LYS A 417 19.47 13.21 17.75
N TRP A 418 19.80 14.51 17.70
CA TRP A 418 19.23 15.44 16.72
C TRP A 418 19.75 15.19 15.29
N VAL A 419 20.90 14.53 15.14
CA VAL A 419 21.46 14.07 13.85
C VAL A 419 20.88 12.70 13.45
N ASP A 420 20.46 11.93 14.46
CA ASP A 420 19.98 10.55 14.34
C ASP A 420 18.57 10.44 13.70
N LYS A 421 17.82 11.54 13.74
CA LYS A 421 16.46 11.61 13.19
C LYS A 421 16.44 11.41 11.67
N ASP A 422 17.45 11.91 10.96
CA ASP A 422 17.55 11.74 9.51
C ASP A 422 18.19 10.38 9.13
N VAL A 423 18.89 9.69 10.03
CA VAL A 423 19.65 8.46 9.68
C VAL A 423 18.83 7.19 9.90
N ASN A 424 17.95 7.17 10.91
CA ASN A 424 17.13 5.99 11.24
C ASN A 424 15.69 6.07 10.71
N GLU A 425 15.32 7.14 9.99
CA GLU A 425 13.98 7.24 9.40
C GLU A 425 13.86 6.35 8.15
N PRO A 426 12.74 5.62 7.99
CA PRO A 426 12.52 4.82 6.80
C PRO A 426 12.55 5.65 5.52
N VAL A 427 13.13 5.08 4.47
CA VAL A 427 13.26 5.70 3.15
C VAL A 427 12.31 5.02 2.16
N GLN A 428 11.54 5.81 1.43
CA GLN A 428 10.66 5.30 0.38
C GLN A 428 11.48 4.90 -0.84
N LEU A 429 11.28 3.67 -1.32
CA LEU A 429 12.01 3.12 -2.47
C LEU A 429 11.19 3.12 -3.75
N THR A 430 9.86 3.06 -3.63
CA THR A 430 8.93 3.01 -4.76
C THR A 430 7.85 4.07 -4.60
N GLY A 431 7.42 4.65 -5.72
CA GLY A 431 6.35 5.64 -5.79
C GLY A 431 5.83 5.76 -7.22
N GLY A 432 4.73 6.46 -7.42
CA GLY A 432 4.08 6.62 -8.74
C GLY A 432 2.76 5.86 -8.87
N GLN A 433 2.28 5.67 -10.11
CA GLN A 433 0.92 5.15 -10.35
C GLN A 433 0.75 3.65 -10.04
N LEU A 434 1.84 2.89 -10.04
CA LEU A 434 1.85 1.45 -9.76
C LEU A 434 1.98 1.20 -8.26
N SER A 435 1.15 0.32 -7.68
CA SER A 435 1.40 -0.21 -6.33
C SER A 435 2.56 -1.21 -6.39
N SER A 436 3.42 -1.22 -5.38
CA SER A 436 4.54 -2.15 -5.26
C SER A 436 4.43 -2.97 -3.98
N LEU A 437 4.58 -4.30 -4.09
CA LEU A 437 4.40 -5.25 -2.98
C LEU A 437 5.41 -6.41 -3.05
N ALA A 438 5.49 -7.19 -1.96
CA ALA A 438 6.35 -8.37 -1.82
C ALA A 438 7.84 -8.16 -2.17
N PRO A 439 8.55 -7.25 -1.48
CA PRO A 439 9.94 -6.93 -1.82
C PRO A 439 10.90 -8.07 -1.47
N VAL A 440 11.77 -8.47 -2.40
CA VAL A 440 12.89 -9.38 -2.14
C VAL A 440 14.16 -8.94 -2.87
N LEU A 441 15.28 -8.90 -2.17
CA LEU A 441 16.58 -8.61 -2.79
C LEU A 441 17.20 -9.86 -3.40
N SER A 442 17.92 -9.67 -4.49
CA SER A 442 18.84 -10.67 -5.01
C SER A 442 19.94 -10.98 -3.98
N PRO A 443 20.50 -12.19 -3.96
CA PRO A 443 21.50 -12.55 -2.96
C PRO A 443 22.81 -11.75 -3.04
N ASP A 444 23.12 -11.18 -4.21
CA ASP A 444 24.27 -10.28 -4.41
C ASP A 444 23.99 -8.83 -3.96
N GLY A 445 22.75 -8.54 -3.54
CA GLY A 445 22.33 -7.22 -3.07
C GLY A 445 22.26 -6.16 -4.17
N ARG A 446 22.14 -6.53 -5.45
CA ARG A 446 22.13 -5.56 -6.57
C ARG A 446 20.77 -5.30 -7.20
N LYS A 447 19.81 -6.21 -7.01
CA LYS A 447 18.46 -6.11 -7.57
C LYS A 447 17.44 -6.23 -6.45
N LEU A 448 16.40 -5.43 -6.54
CA LEU A 448 15.18 -5.59 -5.76
C LEU A 448 14.07 -6.05 -6.71
N PHE A 449 13.46 -7.19 -6.39
CA PHE A 449 12.28 -7.67 -7.09
C PHE A 449 11.03 -7.28 -6.30
N VAL A 450 10.02 -6.80 -7.01
CA VAL A 450 8.72 -6.44 -6.46
C VAL A 450 7.62 -6.89 -7.40
N ILE A 451 6.44 -7.15 -6.86
CA ILE A 451 5.22 -7.22 -7.67
C ILE A 451 4.72 -5.80 -7.85
N GLY A 452 4.56 -5.41 -9.10
CA GLY A 452 3.94 -4.18 -9.53
C GLY A 452 2.49 -4.42 -9.92
N GLN A 453 1.57 -3.66 -9.33
CA GLN A 453 0.13 -3.89 -9.43
C GLN A 453 -0.65 -2.62 -9.75
N GLN A 454 -1.60 -2.76 -10.67
CA GLN A 454 -2.69 -1.81 -10.87
C GLN A 454 -4.01 -2.56 -10.71
N LEU A 455 -4.70 -2.32 -9.60
CA LEU A 455 -5.97 -2.97 -9.29
C LEU A 455 -7.10 -2.29 -10.06
N ARG A 456 -7.87 -3.09 -10.78
CA ARG A 456 -9.08 -2.64 -11.47
C ARG A 456 -10.07 -3.79 -11.59
N SER A 457 -11.33 -3.47 -11.38
CA SER A 457 -12.43 -4.41 -11.58
C SER A 457 -13.42 -3.90 -12.62
N GLU A 458 -14.14 -4.84 -13.22
CA GLU A 458 -15.31 -4.57 -14.06
C GLU A 458 -16.49 -5.43 -13.63
N MET A 459 -17.68 -4.85 -13.66
CA MET A 459 -18.91 -5.55 -13.31
C MET A 459 -19.34 -6.44 -14.49
N GLU A 460 -19.47 -7.74 -14.26
CA GLU A 460 -19.98 -8.68 -15.26
C GLU A 460 -21.22 -9.41 -14.75
N ARG A 461 -22.26 -9.43 -15.59
CA ARG A 461 -23.51 -10.17 -15.37
C ARG A 461 -23.42 -11.50 -16.12
N PHE A 462 -23.92 -12.56 -15.50
CA PHE A 462 -24.13 -13.82 -16.19
C PHE A 462 -25.38 -13.75 -17.09
N ASP A 463 -25.23 -13.90 -18.41
CA ASP A 463 -26.37 -14.05 -19.31
C ASP A 463 -26.77 -15.54 -19.38
N SER A 464 -27.94 -15.83 -18.82
CA SER A 464 -28.47 -17.20 -18.73
C SER A 464 -28.80 -17.85 -20.08
N ARG A 465 -28.94 -17.06 -21.16
CA ARG A 465 -29.22 -17.54 -22.53
C ARG A 465 -27.94 -17.97 -23.23
N THR A 466 -26.87 -17.17 -23.13
CA THR A 466 -25.58 -17.46 -23.76
C THR A 466 -24.65 -18.30 -22.87
N LYS A 467 -24.96 -18.42 -21.57
CA LYS A 467 -24.13 -19.07 -20.55
C LYS A 467 -22.75 -18.43 -20.42
N GLN A 468 -22.68 -17.12 -20.59
CA GLN A 468 -21.44 -16.35 -20.51
C GLN A 468 -21.61 -15.13 -19.61
N PHE A 469 -20.50 -14.72 -19.00
CA PHE A 469 -20.41 -13.42 -18.34
C PHE A 469 -20.21 -12.33 -19.39
N VAL A 470 -20.96 -11.24 -19.25
CA VAL A 470 -20.92 -10.08 -20.14
C VAL A 470 -20.87 -8.80 -19.32
N PRO A 471 -20.25 -7.72 -19.84
CA PRO A 471 -20.20 -6.44 -19.14
C PRO A 471 -21.59 -5.94 -18.72
N TYR A 472 -21.74 -5.59 -17.44
CA TYR A 472 -23.00 -5.11 -16.87
C TYR A 472 -23.13 -3.59 -17.02
N GLY A 473 -24.37 -3.13 -17.24
CA GLY A 473 -24.71 -1.71 -17.26
C GLY A 473 -24.36 -0.96 -18.55
N SER A 474 -24.72 0.31 -18.54
CA SER A 474 -24.45 1.33 -19.57
C SER A 474 -22.97 1.73 -19.60
N PRO A 475 -22.48 2.42 -20.65
CA PRO A 475 -21.09 2.86 -20.71
C PRO A 475 -20.59 3.67 -19.48
N PRO A 476 -21.39 4.57 -18.87
CA PRO A 476 -20.99 5.23 -17.62
C PRO A 476 -20.69 4.28 -16.46
N LEU A 477 -21.44 3.17 -16.32
CA LEU A 477 -21.20 2.15 -15.30
C LEU A 477 -19.97 1.29 -15.59
N ARG A 478 -19.72 0.97 -16.86
CA ARG A 478 -18.57 0.14 -17.27
C ARG A 478 -17.21 0.79 -16.98
N GLY A 479 -17.16 2.11 -16.80
CA GLY A 479 -15.95 2.82 -16.37
C GLY A 479 -15.69 2.78 -14.86
N ILE A 480 -16.58 2.20 -14.06
CA ILE A 480 -16.47 2.16 -12.60
C ILE A 480 -15.71 0.91 -12.18
N SER A 481 -14.55 1.12 -11.54
CA SER A 481 -13.85 0.06 -10.79
C SER A 481 -14.46 -0.03 -9.40
N ALA A 482 -15.19 -1.12 -9.14
CA ALA A 482 -15.96 -1.33 -7.92
C ALA A 482 -15.52 -2.60 -7.16
N ASP A 483 -15.59 -2.52 -5.84
CA ASP A 483 -15.64 -3.63 -4.90
C ASP A 483 -17.02 -3.62 -4.26
N PHE A 484 -17.49 -4.75 -3.73
CA PHE A 484 -18.79 -4.91 -3.04
C PHE A 484 -19.98 -4.11 -3.58
N ILE A 485 -20.93 -4.80 -4.21
CA ILE A 485 -22.07 -4.15 -4.86
C ILE A 485 -23.38 -4.58 -4.20
N ASP A 486 -24.27 -3.61 -3.99
CA ASP A 486 -25.67 -3.87 -3.67
C ASP A 486 -26.61 -2.98 -4.50
N ILE A 487 -27.73 -3.56 -4.91
CA ILE A 487 -28.76 -2.90 -5.72
C ILE A 487 -30.01 -2.78 -4.87
N SER A 488 -30.55 -1.56 -4.77
CA SER A 488 -31.77 -1.29 -4.01
C SER A 488 -32.93 -2.17 -4.46
N ARG A 489 -33.88 -2.44 -3.54
CA ARG A 489 -35.00 -3.36 -3.79
C ARG A 489 -35.87 -2.96 -4.99
N ASP A 490 -36.03 -1.66 -5.23
CA ASP A 490 -36.71 -1.09 -6.40
C ASP A 490 -35.91 -1.24 -7.70
N GLY A 491 -34.60 -1.51 -7.64
CA GLY A 491 -33.71 -1.62 -8.79
C GLY A 491 -33.23 -0.28 -9.36
N GLU A 492 -33.52 0.84 -8.70
CA GLU A 492 -33.17 2.16 -9.21
C GLU A 492 -31.77 2.63 -8.81
N TRP A 493 -31.25 2.17 -7.67
CA TRP A 493 -30.00 2.60 -7.08
C TRP A 493 -28.98 1.47 -6.96
N LEU A 494 -27.73 1.81 -7.24
CA LEU A 494 -26.55 0.99 -7.04
C LEU A 494 -25.71 1.62 -5.94
N ALA A 495 -25.42 0.86 -4.88
CA ALA A 495 -24.35 1.18 -3.94
C ALA A 495 -23.13 0.33 -4.28
N TYR A 496 -21.96 0.95 -4.30
CA TYR A 496 -20.70 0.25 -4.55
C TYR A 496 -19.57 0.87 -3.75
N VAL A 497 -18.53 0.08 -3.48
CA VAL A 497 -17.30 0.60 -2.91
C VAL A 497 -16.30 0.86 -4.04
N ASP A 498 -15.63 2.00 -4.10
CA ASP A 498 -14.63 2.20 -5.14
C ASP A 498 -13.42 1.28 -4.92
N PHE A 499 -12.88 0.72 -6.02
CA PHE A 499 -11.78 -0.23 -5.96
C PHE A 499 -10.55 0.33 -6.68
N PRO A 500 -9.38 0.40 -6.01
CA PRO A 500 -9.07 -0.13 -4.67
C PRO A 500 -9.27 0.85 -3.49
N GLY A 501 -9.81 2.05 -3.72
CA GLY A 501 -9.76 3.14 -2.73
C GLY A 501 -10.63 2.96 -1.49
N GLY A 502 -11.69 2.16 -1.56
CA GLY A 502 -12.43 1.67 -0.39
C GLY A 502 -13.48 2.64 0.18
N SER A 503 -13.89 3.66 -0.55
CA SER A 503 -14.96 4.59 -0.16
C SER A 503 -16.31 4.14 -0.72
N LEU A 504 -17.40 4.47 -0.03
CA LEU A 504 -18.76 4.15 -0.47
C LEU A 504 -19.28 5.20 -1.43
N TRP A 505 -19.88 4.74 -2.52
CA TRP A 505 -20.54 5.54 -3.54
C TRP A 505 -21.94 5.02 -3.78
N ARG A 506 -22.83 5.90 -4.26
CA ARG A 506 -24.07 5.52 -4.91
C ARG A 506 -24.18 6.11 -6.31
N CYS A 507 -24.97 5.48 -7.15
CA CYS A 507 -25.41 6.02 -8.43
C CYS A 507 -26.71 5.36 -8.88
N ARG A 508 -27.36 5.92 -9.90
CA ARG A 508 -28.47 5.23 -10.59
C ARG A 508 -27.95 3.97 -11.29
N THR A 509 -28.82 2.99 -11.53
CA THR A 509 -28.46 1.76 -12.26
C THR A 509 -28.14 1.97 -13.75
N ASP A 510 -28.25 3.20 -14.25
CA ASP A 510 -27.71 3.64 -15.55
C ASP A 510 -26.37 4.39 -15.45
N GLY A 511 -25.81 4.52 -14.25
CA GLY A 511 -24.54 5.18 -13.94
C GLY A 511 -24.60 6.70 -13.80
N SER A 512 -25.79 7.31 -13.93
CA SER A 512 -26.01 8.73 -13.64
C SER A 512 -26.09 9.00 -12.13
N ASP A 513 -26.14 10.28 -11.77
CA ASP A 513 -26.31 10.76 -10.38
C ASP A 513 -25.32 10.11 -9.39
N ARG A 514 -24.03 10.15 -9.73
CA ARG A 514 -22.96 9.59 -8.89
C ARG A 514 -22.69 10.49 -7.70
N LEU A 515 -22.77 9.92 -6.50
CA LEU A 515 -22.49 10.59 -5.24
C LEU A 515 -21.53 9.76 -4.38
N GLN A 516 -20.43 10.38 -3.96
CA GLN A 516 -19.56 9.82 -2.93
C GLN A 516 -20.21 10.01 -1.56
N LEU A 517 -20.40 8.92 -0.82
CA LEU A 517 -21.07 8.92 0.48
C LEU A 517 -20.07 8.94 1.64
N THR A 518 -18.90 8.32 1.47
CA THR A 518 -17.84 8.34 2.49
C THR A 518 -16.51 8.77 1.89
N SER A 519 -15.58 9.20 2.75
CA SER A 519 -14.22 9.59 2.36
C SER A 519 -13.19 8.98 3.30
N PRO A 520 -11.93 8.82 2.85
CA PRO A 520 -10.82 8.45 3.72
C PRO A 520 -10.74 9.31 4.99
N PRO A 521 -10.31 8.75 6.14
CA PRO A 521 -9.72 7.42 6.32
C PRO A 521 -10.74 6.31 6.65
N LEU A 522 -12.05 6.54 6.52
CA LEU A 522 -13.05 5.49 6.71
C LEU A 522 -13.08 4.58 5.49
N GLN A 523 -12.72 3.32 5.68
CA GLN A 523 -12.79 2.29 4.66
C GLN A 523 -14.09 1.50 4.82
N VAL A 524 -14.70 1.12 3.70
CA VAL A 524 -16.01 0.48 3.64
C VAL A 524 -15.91 -0.90 3.00
N MET A 525 -16.69 -1.85 3.52
CA MET A 525 -16.91 -3.18 2.95
C MET A 525 -18.39 -3.54 3.05
N VAL A 526 -18.84 -4.42 2.13
CA VAL A 526 -20.17 -5.05 2.15
C VAL A 526 -21.31 -4.07 2.48
N PRO A 527 -21.59 -3.07 1.63
CA PRO A 527 -22.73 -2.18 1.81
C PRO A 527 -24.04 -2.88 1.44
N PHE A 528 -25.13 -2.55 2.15
CA PHE A 528 -26.48 -3.03 1.86
C PHE A 528 -27.51 -1.90 2.03
N TRP A 529 -28.36 -1.73 1.03
CA TRP A 529 -29.50 -0.81 1.08
C TRP A 529 -30.54 -1.27 2.11
N SER A 530 -31.17 -0.31 2.76
CA SER A 530 -32.40 -0.53 3.50
C SER A 530 -33.54 -0.90 2.55
N PRO A 531 -34.59 -1.62 3.02
CA PRO A 531 -35.69 -2.06 2.16
C PRO A 531 -36.43 -0.92 1.45
N ASP A 532 -36.40 0.29 2.02
CA ASP A 532 -36.98 1.52 1.50
C ASP A 532 -36.02 2.37 0.66
N ALA A 533 -34.80 1.87 0.40
CA ALA A 533 -33.74 2.54 -0.37
C ALA A 533 -33.30 3.92 0.16
N ASN A 534 -33.56 4.24 1.44
CA ASN A 534 -33.20 5.53 2.03
C ASN A 534 -31.87 5.52 2.79
N GLN A 535 -31.42 4.35 3.25
CA GLN A 535 -30.22 4.21 4.07
C GLN A 535 -29.35 3.06 3.56
N ILE A 536 -28.06 3.14 3.84
CA ILE A 536 -27.11 2.08 3.55
C ILE A 536 -26.43 1.71 4.86
N VAL A 537 -26.45 0.43 5.19
CA VAL A 537 -25.62 -0.14 6.26
C VAL A 537 -24.36 -0.73 5.64
N PHE A 538 -23.21 -0.59 6.30
CA PHE A 538 -21.97 -1.14 5.81
C PHE A 538 -21.00 -1.47 6.94
N TYR A 539 -20.04 -2.35 6.68
CA TYR A 539 -18.93 -2.60 7.58
C TYR A 539 -17.84 -1.54 7.38
N GLY A 540 -17.57 -0.76 8.41
CA GLY A 540 -16.62 0.34 8.38
C GLY A 540 -15.44 0.10 9.30
N TYR A 541 -14.22 0.38 8.81
CA TYR A 541 -13.03 0.40 9.65
C TYR A 541 -12.22 1.68 9.40
N LYS A 542 -11.74 2.24 10.51
CA LYS A 542 -10.94 3.46 10.54
C LYS A 542 -9.84 3.26 11.57
N GLY A 543 -8.62 3.60 11.19
CA GLY A 543 -7.43 3.48 12.04
C GLY A 543 -7.64 4.03 13.44
N GLY A 544 -7.30 3.20 14.45
CA GLY A 544 -7.45 3.56 15.86
C GLY A 544 -8.86 3.40 16.41
N GLN A 545 -9.82 2.93 15.62
CA GLN A 545 -11.15 2.54 16.07
C GLN A 545 -11.39 1.06 15.73
N LYS A 546 -12.17 0.37 16.57
CA LYS A 546 -12.60 -1.00 16.27
C LYS A 546 -13.51 -0.98 15.04
N PRO A 547 -13.30 -1.88 14.07
CA PRO A 547 -14.25 -2.08 12.98
C PRO A 547 -15.65 -2.38 13.51
N GLN A 548 -16.66 -1.81 12.87
CA GLN A 548 -18.06 -1.95 13.26
C GLN A 548 -19.00 -1.61 12.12
N ALA A 549 -20.29 -1.85 12.32
CA ALA A 549 -21.32 -1.47 11.38
C ALA A 549 -21.59 0.04 11.46
N TYR A 550 -21.75 0.68 10.30
CA TYR A 550 -22.16 2.06 10.16
C TYR A 550 -23.43 2.15 9.33
N VAL A 551 -24.21 3.20 9.56
CA VAL A 551 -25.39 3.55 8.77
C VAL A 551 -25.21 4.97 8.23
N ILE A 552 -25.51 5.16 6.96
CA ILE A 552 -25.52 6.46 6.28
C ILE A 552 -26.81 6.62 5.46
N SER A 553 -27.24 7.86 5.26
CA SER A 553 -28.33 8.17 4.33
C SER A 553 -27.87 7.96 2.88
N GLY A 554 -28.75 7.41 2.04
CA GLY A 554 -28.54 7.34 0.59
C GLY A 554 -28.28 8.72 0.00
N GLU A 555 -28.91 9.77 0.51
CA GLU A 555 -28.70 11.16 0.06
C GLU A 555 -27.38 11.80 0.55
N GLY A 556 -26.55 11.05 1.28
CA GLY A 556 -25.30 11.54 1.88
C GLY A 556 -25.49 12.11 3.29
N GLY A 557 -24.40 12.63 3.85
CA GLY A 557 -24.35 13.10 5.24
C GLY A 557 -23.31 12.34 6.05
N GLU A 558 -23.39 12.43 7.38
CA GLU A 558 -22.42 11.78 8.27
C GLU A 558 -22.78 10.31 8.49
N ALA A 559 -21.80 9.41 8.26
CA ALA A 559 -21.92 8.01 8.65
C ALA A 559 -21.84 7.87 10.17
N ARG A 560 -22.82 7.22 10.78
CA ARG A 560 -22.87 6.98 12.23
C ARG A 560 -22.73 5.48 12.53
N PRO A 561 -22.08 5.10 13.64
CA PRO A 561 -22.11 3.72 14.10
C PRO A 561 -23.56 3.22 14.24
N ALA A 562 -23.82 1.98 13.80
CA ALA A 562 -25.12 1.34 13.98
C ALA A 562 -25.43 1.13 15.47
N GLN A 563 -24.39 0.84 16.25
CA GLN A 563 -24.42 0.73 17.71
C GLN A 563 -23.23 1.49 18.34
N PRO A 564 -23.44 2.48 19.23
CA PRO A 564 -22.36 3.31 19.78
C PRO A 564 -21.25 2.58 20.56
N ALA A 565 -21.56 1.43 21.16
CA ALA A 565 -20.61 0.58 21.88
C ALA A 565 -20.30 -0.73 21.13
N GLY A 566 -20.69 -0.83 19.85
CA GLY A 566 -20.52 -2.02 19.03
C GLY A 566 -19.05 -2.31 18.71
N GLY A 567 -18.75 -3.58 18.39
CA GLY A 567 -17.46 -4.00 17.87
C GLY A 567 -17.59 -5.29 17.06
N ASN A 568 -16.78 -5.43 16.01
CA ASN A 568 -16.69 -6.60 15.13
C ASN A 568 -18.02 -7.05 14.50
N GLN A 569 -18.86 -6.11 14.08
CA GLN A 569 -20.19 -6.36 13.51
C GLN A 569 -20.13 -6.47 11.99
N MET A 570 -19.79 -7.64 11.45
CA MET A 570 -19.66 -7.86 10.01
C MET A 570 -20.96 -8.40 9.41
N SER A 571 -21.07 -8.40 8.08
CA SER A 571 -22.20 -8.99 7.33
C SER A 571 -23.58 -8.43 7.70
N THR A 572 -23.69 -7.11 7.78
CA THR A 572 -24.90 -6.45 8.26
C THR A 572 -25.97 -6.38 7.17
N ASN A 573 -27.13 -6.98 7.35
CA ASN A 573 -28.31 -6.70 6.51
C ASN A 573 -29.52 -6.28 7.34
N TRP A 574 -30.44 -5.63 6.65
CA TRP A 574 -31.70 -5.17 7.20
C TRP A 574 -32.71 -6.31 7.30
N SER A 575 -33.48 -6.32 8.37
CA SER A 575 -34.76 -7.01 8.38
C SER A 575 -35.66 -6.43 7.27
N PRO A 576 -36.59 -7.21 6.70
CA PRO A 576 -37.46 -6.74 5.61
C PRO A 576 -38.33 -5.53 5.96
N ASP A 577 -38.60 -5.31 7.24
CA ASP A 577 -39.32 -4.15 7.77
C ASP A 577 -38.44 -2.91 8.02
N GLY A 578 -37.12 -3.03 7.84
CA GLY A 578 -36.14 -1.97 8.06
C GLY A 578 -35.90 -1.59 9.52
N MET A 579 -36.44 -2.34 10.50
CA MET A 579 -36.35 -1.98 11.93
C MET A 579 -35.13 -2.56 12.64
N SER A 580 -34.53 -3.62 12.08
CA SER A 580 -33.45 -4.38 12.70
C SER A 580 -32.30 -4.64 11.73
N LEU A 581 -31.11 -4.85 12.28
CA LEU A 581 -29.90 -5.24 11.56
C LEU A 581 -29.44 -6.61 12.08
N MET A 582 -29.30 -7.58 11.18
CA MET A 582 -28.63 -8.84 11.47
C MET A 582 -27.15 -8.69 11.16
N TYR A 583 -26.27 -9.05 12.09
CA TYR A 583 -24.82 -9.04 11.89
C TYR A 583 -24.18 -10.28 12.54
N SER A 584 -22.93 -10.56 12.21
CA SER A 584 -22.15 -11.63 12.83
C SER A 584 -20.77 -11.15 13.23
N ASP A 585 -20.18 -11.80 14.23
CA ASP A 585 -18.76 -11.65 14.54
C ASP A 585 -17.90 -12.14 13.37
N PHE A 586 -16.86 -11.40 12.98
CA PHE A 586 -16.00 -11.83 11.88
C PHE A 586 -15.05 -12.97 12.31
N PRO A 587 -15.07 -14.14 11.65
CA PRO A 587 -14.36 -15.34 12.11
C PRO A 587 -12.84 -15.18 12.22
N PHE A 588 -12.24 -14.31 11.41
CA PHE A 588 -10.78 -14.18 11.31
C PHE A 588 -10.14 -13.37 12.45
N PHE A 589 -10.94 -12.65 13.24
CA PHE A 589 -10.48 -11.82 14.36
C PHE A 589 -10.79 -12.39 15.73
N VAL A 590 -11.48 -13.51 15.75
CA VAL A 590 -11.94 -14.13 16.99
C VAL A 590 -10.99 -15.29 17.31
N PRO A 591 -10.30 -15.28 18.47
CA PRO A 591 -9.36 -16.33 18.85
C PRO A 591 -9.99 -17.73 18.99
N ASP A 592 -11.29 -17.77 19.27
CA ASP A 592 -12.08 -19.00 19.41
C ASP A 592 -13.32 -18.95 18.49
N PRO A 593 -13.38 -19.76 17.42
CA PRO A 593 -14.54 -19.83 16.54
C PRO A 593 -15.85 -20.17 17.26
N SER A 594 -15.78 -20.74 18.47
CA SER A 594 -16.95 -21.06 19.27
C SER A 594 -17.69 -19.82 19.77
N VAL A 595 -17.06 -18.65 19.85
CA VAL A 595 -17.75 -17.42 20.32
C VAL A 595 -18.39 -16.62 19.19
N ILE A 596 -18.28 -17.08 17.94
CA ILE A 596 -18.95 -16.49 16.78
C ILE A 596 -20.45 -16.76 16.88
N GLY A 597 -21.28 -15.76 16.64
CA GLY A 597 -22.71 -15.93 16.50
C GLY A 597 -23.34 -14.89 15.59
N ILE A 598 -24.64 -15.08 15.33
CA ILE A 598 -25.47 -14.11 14.62
C ILE A 598 -26.28 -13.34 15.64
N HIS A 599 -26.25 -12.03 15.52
CA HIS A 599 -26.92 -11.11 16.43
C HIS A 599 -27.88 -10.22 15.65
N VAL A 600 -28.96 -9.81 16.31
CA VAL A 600 -29.96 -8.90 15.77
C VAL A 600 -29.99 -7.65 16.64
N LEU A 601 -29.70 -6.51 16.03
CA LEU A 601 -29.76 -5.18 16.62
C LEU A 601 -31.05 -4.50 16.19
N ASN A 602 -31.90 -4.12 17.14
CA ASN A 602 -32.98 -3.20 16.85
C ASN A 602 -32.42 -1.77 16.74
N VAL A 603 -32.62 -1.13 15.59
CA VAL A 603 -31.98 0.16 15.28
C VAL A 603 -32.50 1.29 16.18
N LYS A 604 -33.78 1.23 16.58
CA LYS A 604 -34.43 2.30 17.36
C LYS A 604 -34.18 2.15 18.86
N THR A 605 -34.36 0.95 19.41
CA THR A 605 -34.19 0.69 20.85
C THR A 605 -32.75 0.43 21.25
N GLN A 606 -31.87 0.15 20.27
CA GLN A 606 -30.47 -0.21 20.47
C GLN A 606 -30.29 -1.51 21.28
N THR A 607 -31.33 -2.34 21.35
CA THR A 607 -31.27 -3.66 21.99
C THR A 607 -30.66 -4.69 21.06
N VAL A 608 -29.77 -5.53 21.59
CA VAL A 608 -29.13 -6.63 20.85
C VAL A 608 -29.58 -7.95 21.44
N GLU A 609 -29.96 -8.88 20.57
CA GLU A 609 -30.21 -10.27 20.92
C GLU A 609 -29.40 -11.22 20.03
N THR A 610 -28.96 -12.35 20.58
CA THR A 610 -28.32 -13.40 19.80
C THR A 610 -29.38 -14.30 19.20
N LEU A 611 -29.30 -14.55 17.89
CA LEU A 611 -30.21 -15.44 17.19
C LEU A 611 -30.05 -16.87 17.76
N PRO A 612 -31.12 -17.51 18.27
CA PRO A 612 -31.00 -18.79 18.96
C PRO A 612 -30.32 -19.87 18.12
N GLY A 613 -29.37 -20.59 18.72
CA GLY A 613 -28.67 -21.69 18.04
C GLY A 613 -27.66 -21.27 16.96
N SER A 614 -27.39 -19.97 16.79
CA SER A 614 -26.45 -19.45 15.78
C SER A 614 -24.97 -19.56 16.16
N LYS A 615 -24.63 -20.23 17.27
CA LYS A 615 -23.25 -20.38 17.74
C LYS A 615 -22.41 -21.09 16.67
N GLY A 616 -21.29 -20.50 16.28
CA GLY A 616 -20.45 -20.98 15.19
C GLY A 616 -21.07 -20.74 13.80
N MET A 617 -21.90 -19.72 13.63
CA MET A 617 -22.43 -19.29 12.32
C MET A 617 -22.17 -17.81 12.09
N PHE A 618 -21.93 -17.44 10.83
CA PHE A 618 -21.65 -16.07 10.42
C PHE A 618 -22.28 -15.76 9.05
N ALA A 619 -22.14 -14.51 8.58
CA ALA A 619 -22.71 -14.05 7.31
C ALA A 619 -24.23 -14.29 7.22
N GLY A 620 -24.95 -13.99 8.30
CA GLY A 620 -26.40 -14.17 8.36
C GLY A 620 -27.14 -13.27 7.38
N ALA A 621 -28.22 -13.73 6.74
CA ALA A 621 -29.06 -12.94 5.83
C ALA A 621 -30.55 -13.23 5.93
N TRP A 622 -31.38 -12.19 6.09
CA TRP A 622 -32.84 -12.32 6.11
C TRP A 622 -33.41 -12.70 4.76
N SER A 623 -34.39 -13.60 4.78
CA SER A 623 -35.30 -13.82 3.66
C SER A 623 -36.11 -12.55 3.37
N PRO A 624 -36.47 -12.27 2.09
CA PRO A 624 -37.22 -11.06 1.73
C PRO A 624 -38.61 -10.93 2.37
N ASP A 625 -39.20 -12.04 2.81
CA ASP A 625 -40.50 -12.11 3.49
C ASP A 625 -40.39 -12.16 5.02
N GLY A 626 -39.17 -12.31 5.54
CA GLY A 626 -38.85 -12.33 6.97
C GLY A 626 -39.22 -13.61 7.71
N THR A 627 -39.52 -14.69 6.99
CA THR A 627 -39.90 -15.97 7.59
C THR A 627 -38.68 -16.83 7.94
N HIS A 628 -37.55 -16.59 7.26
CA HIS A 628 -36.29 -17.31 7.42
C HIS A 628 -35.07 -16.39 7.52
N ALA A 629 -33.97 -16.94 8.04
CA ALA A 629 -32.63 -16.39 7.88
C ALA A 629 -31.69 -17.47 7.32
N ALA A 630 -30.76 -17.09 6.45
CA ALA A 630 -29.67 -17.94 5.98
C ALA A 630 -28.38 -17.60 6.72
N ALA A 631 -27.44 -18.53 6.79
CA ALA A 631 -26.12 -18.30 7.36
C ALA A 631 -25.08 -19.28 6.81
N TRP A 632 -23.81 -18.94 7.02
CA TRP A 632 -22.70 -19.84 6.77
C TRP A 632 -22.20 -20.44 8.08
N GLY A 633 -22.02 -21.76 8.13
CA GLY A 633 -21.39 -22.44 9.25
C GLY A 633 -19.90 -22.09 9.38
N ALA A 634 -19.38 -22.07 10.61
CA ALA A 634 -17.99 -21.71 10.93
C ALA A 634 -16.94 -22.62 10.27
N ASN A 635 -17.34 -23.81 9.79
CA ASN A 635 -16.46 -24.67 9.00
C ASN A 635 -16.21 -24.16 7.58
N GLY A 636 -16.89 -23.09 7.16
CA GLY A 636 -16.74 -22.51 5.83
C GLY A 636 -17.33 -23.40 4.73
N ARG A 637 -18.24 -24.32 5.04
CA ARG A 637 -18.78 -25.28 4.05
C ARG A 637 -20.27 -25.55 4.16
N ASP A 638 -20.91 -25.17 5.24
CA ASP A 638 -22.33 -25.50 5.45
C ASP A 638 -23.22 -24.29 5.25
N LEU A 639 -24.17 -24.41 4.32
CA LEU A 639 -25.23 -23.43 4.13
C LEU A 639 -26.40 -23.76 5.05
N MET A 640 -26.63 -22.88 6.03
CA MET A 640 -27.60 -23.06 7.10
C MET A 640 -28.84 -22.20 6.85
N LEU A 641 -30.00 -22.71 7.23
CA LEU A 641 -31.29 -22.01 7.18
C LEU A 641 -31.97 -22.08 8.55
N TYR A 642 -32.41 -20.94 9.03
CA TYR A 642 -33.20 -20.78 10.24
C TYR A 642 -34.63 -20.44 9.89
N ASP A 643 -35.58 -21.19 10.45
CA ASP A 643 -37.01 -20.89 10.36
C ASP A 643 -37.47 -20.19 11.65
N PHE A 644 -37.97 -18.96 11.54
CA PHE A 644 -38.33 -18.14 12.71
C PHE A 644 -39.56 -18.68 13.46
N LYS A 645 -40.43 -19.46 12.79
CA LYS A 645 -41.66 -20.02 13.37
C LYS A 645 -41.36 -21.21 14.29
N SER A 646 -40.56 -22.15 13.80
CA SER A 646 -40.15 -23.38 14.49
C SER A 646 -38.90 -23.18 15.35
N ARG A 647 -38.14 -22.11 15.11
CA ARG A 647 -36.88 -21.76 15.79
C ARG A 647 -35.82 -22.85 15.65
N LYS A 648 -35.70 -23.40 14.44
CA LYS A 648 -34.76 -24.48 14.13
C LYS A 648 -33.84 -24.09 13.00
N TRP A 649 -32.58 -24.52 13.14
CA TRP A 649 -31.60 -24.51 12.08
C TRP A 649 -31.61 -25.85 11.35
N GLU A 650 -31.45 -25.79 10.03
CA GLU A 650 -31.18 -26.94 9.18
C GLU A 650 -30.07 -26.62 8.18
N GLN A 651 -29.26 -27.63 7.84
CA GLN A 651 -28.34 -27.52 6.72
C GLN A 651 -29.10 -27.82 5.42
N ILE A 652 -29.02 -26.91 4.45
CA ILE A 652 -29.76 -27.04 3.18
C ILE A 652 -28.86 -27.29 1.97
N ALA A 653 -27.56 -27.00 2.08
CA ALA A 653 -26.56 -27.31 1.06
C ALA A 653 -25.14 -27.34 1.65
N THR A 654 -24.19 -27.82 0.84
CA THR A 654 -22.76 -27.70 1.11
C THR A 654 -22.15 -26.73 0.10
N GLY A 655 -21.49 -25.69 0.59
CA GLY A 655 -20.90 -24.60 -0.17
C GLY A 655 -20.59 -23.41 0.74
N GLY A 656 -20.04 -22.35 0.17
CA GLY A 656 -19.62 -21.17 0.91
C GLY A 656 -20.03 -19.85 0.27
N GLY A 657 -19.49 -18.76 0.81
CA GLY A 657 -19.81 -17.41 0.37
C GLY A 657 -21.03 -16.79 1.06
N PHE A 658 -21.20 -15.49 0.86
CA PHE A 658 -22.29 -14.74 1.48
C PHE A 658 -23.64 -15.21 0.92
N PRO A 659 -24.53 -15.79 1.75
CA PRO A 659 -25.81 -16.30 1.27
C PRO A 659 -26.63 -15.15 0.71
N THR A 660 -27.03 -15.28 -0.56
CA THR A 660 -27.72 -14.21 -1.30
C THR A 660 -29.10 -14.67 -1.73
N TRP A 661 -30.14 -14.02 -1.21
CA TRP A 661 -31.53 -14.37 -1.48
C TRP A 661 -31.98 -13.87 -2.86
N SER A 662 -32.77 -14.68 -3.57
CA SER A 662 -33.55 -14.15 -4.70
C SER A 662 -34.60 -13.16 -4.19
N ARG A 663 -34.96 -12.16 -5.01
CA ARG A 663 -35.93 -11.12 -4.63
C ARG A 663 -37.31 -11.67 -4.23
N ASP A 664 -37.71 -12.78 -4.83
CA ASP A 664 -38.95 -13.49 -4.55
C ASP A 664 -38.87 -14.43 -3.32
N GLY A 665 -37.68 -14.59 -2.72
CA GLY A 665 -37.45 -15.48 -1.59
C GLY A 665 -37.49 -16.98 -1.91
N LEU A 666 -37.63 -17.38 -3.17
CA LEU A 666 -37.77 -18.79 -3.55
C LEU A 666 -36.43 -19.54 -3.63
N TYR A 667 -35.32 -18.82 -3.79
CA TYR A 667 -33.99 -19.37 -3.95
C TYR A 667 -32.97 -18.69 -3.04
N LEU A 668 -31.99 -19.48 -2.63
CA LEU A 668 -30.79 -18.99 -1.97
C LEU A 668 -29.57 -19.33 -2.83
N PHE A 669 -28.77 -18.32 -3.16
CA PHE A 669 -27.54 -18.47 -3.93
C PHE A 669 -26.32 -18.56 -3.00
N PHE A 670 -25.34 -19.34 -3.43
CA PHE A 670 -24.09 -19.59 -2.72
C PHE A 670 -22.98 -20.00 -3.71
N VAL A 671 -21.75 -20.11 -3.26
CA VAL A 671 -20.59 -20.48 -4.07
C VAL A 671 -20.11 -21.90 -3.75
N ARG A 672 -19.97 -22.75 -4.77
CA ARG A 672 -19.15 -23.95 -4.69
C ARG A 672 -17.69 -23.53 -4.86
N GLN A 673 -16.84 -23.88 -3.90
CA GLN A 673 -15.39 -23.63 -3.92
C GLN A 673 -14.61 -24.89 -4.31
N GLY A 674 -13.34 -24.73 -4.68
CA GLY A 674 -12.43 -25.82 -5.05
C GLY A 674 -12.16 -25.87 -6.56
N ASP A 675 -11.74 -27.02 -7.08
CA ASP A 675 -11.22 -27.15 -8.46
C ASP A 675 -12.25 -26.84 -9.57
N ASP A 676 -13.54 -26.80 -9.22
CA ASP A 676 -14.62 -26.44 -10.13
C ASP A 676 -15.57 -25.41 -9.47
N PRO A 677 -15.11 -24.16 -9.35
CA PRO A 677 -15.82 -23.12 -8.65
C PRO A 677 -17.05 -22.68 -9.44
N ALA A 678 -18.18 -22.48 -8.77
CA ALA A 678 -19.43 -22.11 -9.43
C ALA A 678 -20.40 -21.39 -8.50
N ILE A 679 -21.22 -20.51 -9.06
CA ILE A 679 -22.40 -19.97 -8.38
C ILE A 679 -23.50 -21.02 -8.47
N MET A 680 -23.99 -21.42 -7.30
CA MET A 680 -25.04 -22.40 -7.09
C MET A 680 -26.29 -21.71 -6.56
N ARG A 681 -27.44 -22.35 -6.72
CA ARG A 681 -28.67 -21.98 -6.02
C ARG A 681 -29.38 -23.21 -5.47
N VAL A 682 -30.03 -23.05 -4.32
CA VAL A 682 -30.95 -24.04 -3.75
C VAL A 682 -32.36 -23.48 -3.75
N ARG A 683 -33.32 -24.29 -4.23
CA ARG A 683 -34.75 -23.95 -4.17
C ARG A 683 -35.33 -24.30 -2.80
N LEU A 684 -36.08 -23.38 -2.21
CA LEU A 684 -36.59 -23.58 -0.85
C LEU A 684 -37.79 -24.52 -0.72
N SER A 685 -38.52 -24.83 -1.78
CA SER A 685 -39.67 -25.73 -1.65
C SER A 685 -39.28 -27.20 -1.53
N ASP A 686 -38.18 -27.61 -2.17
CA ASP A 686 -37.79 -29.02 -2.30
C ASP A 686 -36.29 -29.27 -2.09
N ARG A 687 -35.53 -28.26 -1.69
CA ARG A 687 -34.08 -28.32 -1.46
C ARG A 687 -33.27 -28.73 -2.70
N GLN A 688 -33.82 -28.56 -3.90
CA GLN A 688 -33.09 -28.87 -5.13
C GLN A 688 -31.96 -27.86 -5.36
N VAL A 689 -30.71 -28.36 -5.36
CA VAL A 689 -29.51 -27.60 -5.68
C VAL A 689 -29.23 -27.65 -7.17
N LYS A 690 -28.93 -26.50 -7.79
CA LYS A 690 -28.55 -26.38 -9.19
C LYS A 690 -27.39 -25.42 -9.36
N GLU A 691 -26.50 -25.76 -10.29
CA GLU A 691 -25.49 -24.83 -10.78
C GLU A 691 -26.13 -23.75 -11.65
N VAL A 692 -25.71 -22.50 -11.45
CA VAL A 692 -26.19 -21.34 -12.20
C VAL A 692 -25.13 -20.87 -13.19
N ALA A 693 -23.89 -20.68 -12.72
CA ALA A 693 -22.79 -20.18 -13.52
C ALA A 693 -21.45 -20.76 -13.03
N SER A 694 -20.65 -21.30 -13.95
CA SER A 694 -19.27 -21.70 -13.64
C SER A 694 -18.39 -20.46 -13.49
N LEU A 695 -17.53 -20.45 -12.47
CA LEU A 695 -16.52 -19.42 -12.24
C LEU A 695 -15.13 -19.87 -12.71
N LYS A 696 -15.04 -21.05 -13.34
CA LYS A 696 -13.78 -21.63 -13.77
C LYS A 696 -13.11 -20.76 -14.84
N GLY A 697 -11.86 -20.39 -14.59
CA GLY A 697 -11.07 -19.55 -15.49
C GLY A 697 -11.43 -18.06 -15.46
N ILE A 698 -12.32 -17.64 -14.56
CA ILE A 698 -12.66 -16.23 -14.37
C ILE A 698 -11.74 -15.64 -13.30
N GLY A 699 -10.94 -14.63 -13.67
CA GLY A 699 -10.20 -13.82 -12.69
C GLY A 699 -11.18 -12.92 -11.95
N LEU A 700 -11.44 -13.21 -10.67
CA LEU A 700 -12.33 -12.39 -9.83
C LEU A 700 -11.53 -11.36 -9.04
N ALA A 701 -12.06 -10.13 -8.99
CA ALA A 701 -11.50 -9.00 -8.25
C ALA A 701 -12.26 -8.69 -6.95
N GLY A 702 -11.67 -7.83 -6.12
CA GLY A 702 -12.25 -7.36 -4.85
C GLY A 702 -11.70 -8.09 -3.62
N ARG A 703 -11.92 -7.51 -2.43
CA ARG A 703 -11.35 -7.98 -1.15
C ARG A 703 -11.89 -9.34 -0.67
N LEU A 704 -13.06 -9.75 -1.18
CA LEU A 704 -13.70 -11.05 -0.90
C LEU A 704 -13.97 -11.82 -2.21
N ALA A 705 -13.09 -11.69 -3.20
CA ALA A 705 -13.18 -12.38 -4.47
C ALA A 705 -13.34 -13.91 -4.28
N GLY A 706 -14.24 -14.52 -5.05
CA GLY A 706 -14.53 -15.96 -4.98
C GLY A 706 -15.54 -16.36 -3.89
N ILE A 707 -15.98 -15.44 -3.03
CA ILE A 707 -17.01 -15.71 -2.01
C ILE A 707 -18.10 -14.65 -1.92
N ALA A 708 -17.89 -13.46 -2.47
CA ALA A 708 -18.89 -12.41 -2.58
C ALA A 708 -19.31 -12.21 -4.04
N PHE A 709 -20.60 -12.05 -4.26
CA PHE A 709 -21.23 -11.67 -5.52
C PHE A 709 -22.56 -10.98 -5.20
N SER A 710 -23.21 -10.41 -6.21
CA SER A 710 -24.54 -9.79 -6.07
C SER A 710 -25.51 -10.36 -7.12
N LEU A 711 -26.78 -9.97 -7.06
CA LEU A 711 -27.78 -10.32 -8.06
C LEU A 711 -28.28 -9.05 -8.76
N THR A 712 -28.42 -9.14 -10.08
CA THR A 712 -29.13 -8.11 -10.85
C THR A 712 -30.61 -8.06 -10.47
N PRO A 713 -31.37 -7.00 -10.81
CA PRO A 713 -32.81 -6.94 -10.57
C PRO A 713 -33.59 -8.13 -11.12
N ASP A 714 -33.11 -8.72 -12.23
CA ASP A 714 -33.70 -9.90 -12.88
C ASP A 714 -33.29 -11.22 -12.21
N GLY A 715 -32.43 -11.19 -11.19
CA GLY A 715 -31.96 -12.36 -10.46
C GLY A 715 -30.77 -13.08 -11.09
N ASP A 716 -30.13 -12.51 -12.11
CA ASP A 716 -28.91 -13.07 -12.68
C ASP A 716 -27.68 -12.69 -11.83
N PRO A 717 -26.72 -13.60 -11.64
CA PRO A 717 -25.48 -13.31 -10.93
C PRO A 717 -24.69 -12.14 -11.52
N LEU A 718 -24.21 -11.27 -10.63
CA LEU A 718 -23.34 -10.14 -10.90
C LEU A 718 -22.03 -10.34 -10.14
N VAL A 719 -20.91 -10.40 -10.87
CA VAL A 719 -19.57 -10.62 -10.32
C VAL A 719 -18.65 -9.46 -10.70
N LEU A 720 -17.51 -9.39 -10.01
CA LEU A 720 -16.44 -8.45 -10.28
C LEU A 720 -15.30 -9.19 -10.97
N ARG A 721 -15.07 -8.90 -12.25
CA ARG A 721 -13.95 -9.43 -13.01
C ARG A 721 -12.71 -8.58 -12.76
N ASP A 722 -11.57 -9.24 -12.56
CA ASP A 722 -10.26 -8.60 -12.54
C ASP A 722 -9.82 -8.25 -13.96
N VAL A 723 -9.61 -6.96 -14.18
CA VAL A 723 -9.03 -6.39 -15.41
C VAL A 723 -7.78 -5.56 -15.07
N GLY A 724 -7.27 -5.71 -13.86
CA GLY A 724 -6.03 -5.11 -13.41
C GLY A 724 -4.81 -5.80 -14.03
N THR A 725 -3.64 -5.26 -13.71
CA THR A 725 -2.35 -5.81 -14.13
C THR A 725 -1.51 -6.14 -12.91
N GLN A 726 -0.85 -7.30 -12.92
CA GLN A 726 0.10 -7.71 -11.89
C GLN A 726 1.29 -8.39 -12.54
N GLU A 727 2.46 -7.80 -12.38
CA GLU A 727 3.69 -8.29 -13.00
C GLU A 727 4.86 -8.10 -12.04
N ILE A 728 5.90 -8.89 -12.21
CA ILE A 728 7.12 -8.77 -11.41
C ILE A 728 8.09 -7.82 -12.11
N TYR A 729 8.68 -6.93 -11.34
CA TYR A 729 9.66 -5.95 -11.79
C TYR A 729 10.97 -6.14 -11.05
N ALA A 730 12.07 -6.03 -11.79
CA ALA A 730 13.43 -5.97 -11.26
C ALA A 730 13.89 -4.51 -11.29
N LEU A 731 14.24 -3.97 -10.13
CA LEU A 731 14.73 -2.61 -9.95
C LEU A 731 16.21 -2.65 -9.55
N ASP A 732 17.04 -1.73 -10.05
CA ASP A 732 18.45 -1.67 -9.62
C ASP A 732 18.53 -1.10 -8.22
N TRP A 733 19.09 -1.90 -7.32
CA TRP A 733 19.31 -1.54 -5.94
C TRP A 733 20.72 -1.01 -5.76
N HIS A 734 20.82 0.23 -5.30
CA HIS A 734 22.08 0.82 -4.84
C HIS A 734 21.99 1.01 -3.34
N GLY A 735 22.31 -0.07 -2.62
CA GLY A 735 22.55 -0.05 -1.18
C GLY A 735 24.05 0.00 -0.88
N HIS A 736 24.35 -0.15 0.40
CA HIS A 736 25.68 -0.03 0.98
C HIS A 736 26.76 -0.98 0.47
#